data_AF-A0A436GEB6-F1
#
_entry.id   AF-A0A436GEB6-F1
#
_cell.length_a   1.000
_cell.length_b   1.000
_cell.length_c   1.000
_cell.angle_alpha   90.00
_cell.angle_beta   90.00
_cell.angle_gamma   90.00
#
_symmetry.space_group_name_H-M   'P 1'
#
loop_
_entity.id
_entity.type
_entity.pdbx_description
1 polymer ?
#
loop_
_entity_poly.entity_id
_entity_poly.type
_entity_poly.pdbx_seq_one_letter_code
_entity_poly.pdbx_strand_id
1 'polypeptide(L)'
;ALAAEIGDGRSPETVAEGFVTIAVENMANAIKKISVQRGYDVTEYLLNCFGGAGGQHACLVADALGMEAVLIHPFSGLLSAYGIGLSSVFASRQQALLKPLAEESRTEIGNLIAILRKAVVAELAAQGIGEDTVATKPVLHIRYDGTDTTLPVNFEADSIFQARRDFEVAHKAQFGFVYDDKPMIVETVGVEGTDTGGTGRDETESRTEDLAVNPSQTREIFTEGEWRTSPIFRREALKPGNRVAGPALIIEPNQTIVIEPGWLAEITARNHVLLRRVEKKRRQAALGTEADPVMLEVFNNLFMSIAEQMGVTLQNTAYSVNIKERLDFSCAVFDRTGALVANAPHMPVHLGSMDRSVETIIRLNSGDIHPGDVFALNAPYNGGTHLPDITVVTPVFSLPLEGRVAAQRPGGVLSEGTARASNPVDPTPSAAVGGTSPSRGEEILFWAASRGHHADIGGTAPGSMTPLATTVDEEGVLFDNFRIVDRGKFREKELETLLTDHRYPARNPHQNIADLKAQIAANEKGVAELRKMVTHFGLDVVEAYMGHVQDNAAESVRRVLERLPDSSEYEYPTDTGQIIKVKITVDRQKREATVDFTGTSPVMKNNFNAPEPVARAAVLYAFRVMVEDMIPMNAGCLRPINIIIPDGCMLKPAYPAAVVAGNVETSQHVTNALFGAMGAMANAQGTMNNLTFGNKIYQYYETICSGSPAGQMNSGRGFAGTSGVHTHMTNSRLTDPEVLELRFPVLLEDFHIRENSGGKGKWNAGDGTKRTIRFLEKMECAILSSHRNRPPQGLDGGGDGEVGSTKVRRKDGTIDMLKACDQTVLQAGDAVILTTPTPGGFGGQ
;
A
#
# COMPACT_ATOMS: atom_id res chain seq x y z
N ALA A 1 -35.85 -14.89 -0.91
CA ALA A 1 -34.91 -16.01 -0.65
C ALA A 1 -33.77 -15.52 0.24
N LEU A 2 -32.88 -14.66 -0.28
CA LEU A 2 -31.73 -14.16 0.46
C LEU A 2 -32.06 -13.47 1.80
N ALA A 3 -33.06 -12.60 1.86
CA ALA A 3 -33.46 -11.97 3.14
C ALA A 3 -33.93 -13.00 4.20
N ALA A 4 -34.57 -14.10 3.77
CA ALA A 4 -34.97 -15.17 4.67
C ALA A 4 -33.79 -16.04 5.14
N GLU A 5 -32.73 -16.11 4.34
CA GLU A 5 -31.47 -16.79 4.69
C GLU A 5 -30.64 -15.96 5.68
N ILE A 6 -30.62 -14.63 5.52
CA ILE A 6 -29.97 -13.70 6.46
C ILE A 6 -30.67 -13.75 7.83
N GLY A 7 -32.00 -13.81 7.87
CA GLY A 7 -32.77 -14.13 9.08
C GLY A 7 -32.79 -13.05 10.17
N ASP A 8 -32.42 -11.81 9.86
CA ASP A 8 -32.34 -10.68 10.82
C ASP A 8 -33.60 -9.79 10.86
N GLY A 9 -34.66 -10.18 10.16
CA GLY A 9 -35.95 -9.48 10.15
C GLY A 9 -36.06 -8.33 9.13
N ARG A 10 -35.01 -8.03 8.35
CA ARG A 10 -35.08 -7.04 7.27
C ARG A 10 -35.94 -7.52 6.10
N SER A 11 -36.64 -6.59 5.44
CA SER A 11 -37.43 -6.90 4.25
C SER A 11 -36.52 -7.16 3.04
N PRO A 12 -36.97 -7.92 2.02
CA PRO A 12 -36.21 -8.12 0.78
C PRO A 12 -35.76 -6.80 0.12
N GLU A 13 -36.58 -5.77 0.19
CA GLU A 13 -36.31 -4.43 -0.37
C GLU A 13 -35.21 -3.73 0.43
N THR A 14 -35.24 -3.82 1.76
CA THR A 14 -34.20 -3.28 2.65
C THR A 14 -32.86 -3.96 2.38
N VAL A 15 -32.87 -5.28 2.18
CA VAL A 15 -31.66 -6.05 1.82
C VAL A 15 -31.14 -5.62 0.45
N ALA A 16 -32.02 -5.41 -0.55
CA ALA A 16 -31.64 -4.93 -1.87
C ALA A 16 -31.04 -3.51 -1.85
N GLU A 17 -31.62 -2.59 -1.07
CA GLU A 17 -31.08 -1.24 -0.86
C GLU A 17 -29.70 -1.28 -0.18
N GLY A 18 -29.48 -2.24 0.74
CA GLY A 18 -28.17 -2.51 1.32
C GLY A 18 -27.10 -2.86 0.28
N PHE A 19 -27.43 -3.69 -0.72
CA PHE A 19 -26.51 -3.98 -1.84
C PHE A 19 -26.20 -2.75 -2.68
N VAL A 20 -27.20 -1.91 -2.95
CA VAL A 20 -27.00 -0.64 -3.67
C VAL A 20 -26.08 0.28 -2.86
N THR A 21 -26.27 0.35 -1.54
CA THR A 21 -25.44 1.15 -0.64
C THR A 21 -23.97 0.69 -0.69
N ILE A 22 -23.71 -0.61 -0.58
CA ILE A 22 -22.35 -1.18 -0.70
C ILE A 22 -21.73 -0.87 -2.06
N ALA A 23 -22.50 -1.03 -3.15
CA ALA A 23 -22.01 -0.74 -4.50
C ALA A 23 -21.66 0.75 -4.68
N VAL A 24 -22.51 1.65 -4.15
CA VAL A 24 -22.27 3.10 -4.15
C VAL A 24 -21.01 3.46 -3.38
N GLU A 25 -20.84 2.93 -2.17
CA GLU A 25 -19.64 3.17 -1.35
C GLU A 25 -18.37 2.66 -2.05
N ASN A 26 -18.42 1.48 -2.68
CA ASN A 26 -17.29 0.96 -3.46
C ASN A 26 -16.94 1.87 -4.65
N MET A 27 -17.93 2.33 -5.40
CA MET A 27 -17.72 3.28 -6.52
C MET A 27 -17.16 4.62 -6.03
N ALA A 28 -17.70 5.18 -4.95
CA ALA A 28 -17.23 6.42 -4.35
C ALA A 28 -15.78 6.28 -3.83
N ASN A 29 -15.45 5.18 -3.16
CA ASN A 29 -14.10 4.90 -2.69
C ASN A 29 -13.10 4.77 -3.83
N ALA A 30 -13.46 4.12 -4.95
CA ALA A 30 -12.61 4.03 -6.13
C ALA A 30 -12.31 5.42 -6.73
N ILE A 31 -13.33 6.28 -6.84
CA ILE A 31 -13.17 7.66 -7.32
C ILE A 31 -12.28 8.46 -6.35
N LYS A 32 -12.56 8.38 -5.05
CA LYS A 32 -11.79 9.08 -4.01
C LYS A 32 -10.33 8.63 -4.01
N LYS A 33 -10.05 7.33 -4.12
CA LYS A 33 -8.69 6.77 -4.20
C LYS A 33 -7.91 7.40 -5.35
N ILE A 34 -8.44 7.38 -6.56
CA ILE A 34 -7.75 7.93 -7.75
C ILE A 34 -7.57 9.45 -7.64
N SER A 35 -8.60 10.18 -7.21
CA SER A 35 -8.57 11.64 -7.14
C SER A 35 -7.65 12.15 -6.02
N VAL A 36 -7.69 11.53 -4.83
CA VAL A 36 -6.83 11.88 -3.70
C VAL A 36 -5.37 11.54 -3.97
N GLN A 37 -5.08 10.42 -4.65
CA GLN A 37 -3.72 10.09 -5.11
C GLN A 37 -3.11 11.18 -5.99
N ARG A 38 -3.95 11.98 -6.66
CA ARG A 38 -3.53 13.11 -7.51
C ARG A 38 -3.67 14.47 -6.83
N GLY A 39 -4.02 14.52 -5.54
CA GLY A 39 -4.10 15.75 -4.74
C GLY A 39 -5.38 16.57 -4.92
N TYR A 40 -6.43 16.04 -5.54
CA TYR A 40 -7.67 16.78 -5.79
C TYR A 40 -8.67 16.71 -4.63
N ASP A 41 -9.29 17.85 -4.27
CA ASP A 41 -10.49 17.89 -3.44
C ASP A 41 -11.72 17.65 -4.31
N VAL A 42 -12.28 16.45 -4.23
CA VAL A 42 -13.42 16.02 -5.05
C VAL A 42 -14.69 16.84 -4.82
N THR A 43 -14.83 17.51 -3.67
CA THR A 43 -16.05 18.28 -3.34
C THR A 43 -16.18 19.56 -4.15
N GLU A 44 -15.08 20.07 -4.70
CA GLU A 44 -15.06 21.27 -5.56
C GLU A 44 -15.41 20.97 -7.02
N TYR A 45 -15.59 19.69 -7.37
CA TYR A 45 -15.87 19.25 -8.74
C TYR A 45 -17.33 18.84 -8.94
N LEU A 46 -17.71 18.81 -10.21
CA LEU A 46 -18.95 18.18 -10.67
C LEU A 46 -18.66 16.74 -11.11
N LEU A 47 -19.54 15.79 -10.77
CA LEU A 47 -19.42 14.41 -11.22
C LEU A 47 -19.90 14.29 -12.66
N ASN A 48 -19.00 14.01 -13.62
CA ASN A 48 -19.40 13.65 -14.97
C ASN A 48 -19.70 12.14 -15.05
N CYS A 49 -20.96 11.78 -15.25
CA CYS A 49 -21.42 10.40 -15.15
C CYS A 49 -21.83 9.84 -16.53
N PHE A 50 -21.28 8.66 -16.87
CA PHE A 50 -21.47 8.02 -18.18
C PHE A 50 -21.45 6.48 -18.09
N GLY A 51 -21.68 5.81 -19.22
CA GLY A 51 -21.87 4.36 -19.32
C GLY A 51 -23.33 3.96 -19.07
N GLY A 52 -23.72 2.77 -19.56
CA GLY A 52 -25.14 2.35 -19.56
C GLY A 52 -25.79 2.24 -18.17
N ALA A 53 -24.99 2.05 -17.12
CA ALA A 53 -25.45 1.99 -15.72
C ALA A 53 -25.13 3.25 -14.91
N GLY A 54 -24.36 4.22 -15.45
CA GLY A 54 -23.86 5.35 -14.67
C GLY A 54 -24.99 6.19 -14.06
N GLY A 55 -25.98 6.55 -14.87
CA GLY A 55 -27.14 7.34 -14.43
C GLY A 55 -27.96 6.70 -13.30
N GLN A 56 -27.83 5.40 -13.05
CA GLN A 56 -28.61 4.69 -12.03
C GLN A 56 -28.12 4.98 -10.60
N HIS A 57 -26.83 5.31 -10.45
CA HIS A 57 -26.20 5.49 -9.14
C HIS A 57 -25.62 6.90 -8.94
N ALA A 58 -25.76 7.78 -9.95
CA ALA A 58 -25.04 9.05 -10.01
C ALA A 58 -25.32 9.97 -8.80
N CYS A 59 -26.58 10.12 -8.40
CA CYS A 59 -26.96 10.92 -7.22
C CYS A 59 -26.38 10.34 -5.92
N LEU A 60 -26.46 9.02 -5.72
CA LEU A 60 -25.98 8.37 -4.50
C LEU A 60 -24.45 8.40 -4.41
N VAL A 61 -23.74 8.21 -5.53
CA VAL A 61 -22.28 8.33 -5.59
C VAL A 61 -21.84 9.78 -5.33
N ALA A 62 -22.51 10.76 -5.93
CA ALA A 62 -22.24 12.17 -5.67
C ALA A 62 -22.45 12.53 -4.19
N ASP A 63 -23.52 12.03 -3.58
CA ASP A 63 -23.76 12.20 -2.14
C ASP A 63 -22.64 11.62 -1.27
N ALA A 64 -22.20 10.39 -1.56
CA ALA A 64 -21.13 9.72 -0.82
C ALA A 64 -19.78 10.47 -0.95
N LEU A 65 -19.55 11.10 -2.10
CA LEU A 65 -18.38 11.94 -2.36
C LEU A 65 -18.51 13.37 -1.83
N GLY A 66 -19.69 13.78 -1.34
CA GLY A 66 -19.96 15.15 -0.91
C GLY A 66 -20.05 16.16 -2.06
N MET A 67 -20.31 15.71 -3.28
CA MET A 67 -20.49 16.56 -4.47
C MET A 67 -21.93 17.06 -4.57
N GLU A 68 -22.11 18.30 -5.02
CA GLU A 68 -23.45 18.93 -5.12
C GLU A 68 -24.04 18.90 -6.53
N ALA A 69 -23.27 18.45 -7.53
CA ALA A 69 -23.72 18.45 -8.93
C ALA A 69 -23.20 17.24 -9.72
N VAL A 70 -24.05 16.76 -10.63
CA VAL A 70 -23.74 15.70 -11.60
C VAL A 70 -24.10 16.18 -13.00
N LEU A 71 -23.23 15.96 -13.98
CA LEU A 71 -23.51 16.17 -15.39
C LEU A 71 -23.62 14.83 -16.09
N ILE A 72 -24.68 14.66 -16.89
CA ILE A 72 -24.90 13.50 -17.74
C ILE A 72 -25.11 14.00 -19.17
N HIS A 73 -24.19 13.62 -20.05
CA HIS A 73 -24.23 13.96 -21.47
C HIS A 73 -25.36 13.19 -22.20
N PRO A 74 -26.00 13.73 -23.25
CA PRO A 74 -27.07 13.05 -24.01
C PRO A 74 -26.66 11.69 -24.60
N PHE A 75 -25.38 11.53 -24.89
CA PHE A 75 -24.79 10.27 -25.35
C PHE A 75 -24.05 9.54 -24.24
N SER A 76 -24.35 9.74 -22.94
CA SER A 76 -23.48 9.20 -21.89
C SER A 76 -23.42 7.67 -21.89
N GLY A 77 -24.47 6.97 -22.30
CA GLY A 77 -24.44 5.51 -22.55
C GLY A 77 -23.49 5.06 -23.66
N LEU A 78 -23.08 5.97 -24.55
CA LEU A 78 -22.18 5.76 -25.69
C LEU A 78 -20.95 6.71 -25.67
N LEU A 79 -20.65 7.32 -24.51
CA LEU A 79 -19.74 8.47 -24.44
C LEU A 79 -18.34 8.14 -24.93
N SER A 80 -17.87 6.91 -24.67
CA SER A 80 -16.56 6.44 -25.13
C SER A 80 -16.47 6.41 -26.66
N ALA A 81 -17.52 5.91 -27.34
CA ALA A 81 -17.57 5.87 -28.80
C ALA A 81 -17.68 7.29 -29.39
N TYR A 82 -18.45 8.16 -28.74
CA TYR A 82 -18.53 9.57 -29.10
C TYR A 82 -17.17 10.26 -28.96
N GLY A 83 -16.45 10.04 -27.85
CA GLY A 83 -15.11 10.57 -27.60
C GLY A 83 -14.08 10.09 -28.64
N ILE A 84 -14.10 8.81 -29.02
CA ILE A 84 -13.24 8.28 -30.10
C ILE A 84 -13.52 9.03 -31.42
N GLY A 85 -14.79 9.29 -31.75
CA GLY A 85 -15.18 10.03 -32.95
C GLY A 85 -14.89 11.53 -32.91
N LEU A 86 -14.59 12.09 -31.74
CA LEU A 86 -14.19 13.49 -31.53
C LEU A 86 -12.68 13.68 -31.36
N SER A 87 -11.93 12.62 -31.07
CA SER A 87 -10.49 12.73 -30.78
C SER A 87 -9.74 13.30 -31.98
N SER A 88 -8.93 14.33 -31.74
CA SER A 88 -7.90 14.73 -32.70
C SER A 88 -6.92 13.58 -32.91
N VAL A 89 -6.37 13.50 -34.12
CA VAL A 89 -5.28 12.57 -34.41
C VAL A 89 -4.03 13.07 -33.65
N PHE A 90 -3.41 12.18 -32.90
CA PHE A 90 -2.29 12.47 -32.00
C PHE A 90 -1.12 11.53 -32.28
N ALA A 91 0.10 12.06 -32.16
CA ALA A 91 1.35 11.31 -32.23
C ALA A 91 2.31 11.78 -31.14
N SER A 92 3.07 10.87 -30.55
CA SER A 92 4.12 11.21 -29.57
C SER A 92 5.39 10.41 -29.82
N ARG A 93 6.54 11.05 -29.65
CA ARG A 93 7.85 10.41 -29.67
C ARG A 93 8.67 10.89 -28.50
N GLN A 94 9.40 9.98 -27.89
CA GLN A 94 10.25 10.28 -26.74
C GLN A 94 11.57 9.53 -26.83
N GLN A 95 12.61 10.10 -26.25
CA GLN A 95 13.94 9.50 -26.17
C GLN A 95 14.65 9.93 -24.88
N ALA A 96 15.32 8.97 -24.24
CA ALA A 96 16.11 9.21 -23.04
C ALA A 96 17.29 10.16 -23.33
N LEU A 97 17.55 11.07 -22.40
CA LEU A 97 18.67 12.01 -22.43
C LEU A 97 19.59 11.84 -21.20
N LEU A 98 19.02 11.63 -20.01
CA LEU A 98 19.74 11.43 -18.74
C LEU A 98 20.82 12.51 -18.47
N LYS A 99 20.44 13.79 -18.54
CA LYS A 99 21.33 14.94 -18.31
C LYS A 99 20.79 15.86 -17.22
N PRO A 100 21.64 16.63 -16.51
CA PRO A 100 21.18 17.67 -15.59
C PRO A 100 20.26 18.68 -16.30
N LEU A 101 19.18 19.10 -15.63
CA LEU A 101 18.34 20.23 -16.03
C LEU A 101 19.11 21.53 -15.75
N ALA A 102 19.98 21.90 -16.68
CA ALA A 102 20.87 23.04 -16.58
C ALA A 102 21.10 23.67 -17.96
N GLU A 103 21.62 24.90 -18.00
CA GLU A 103 21.83 25.62 -19.26
C GLU A 103 22.82 24.90 -20.19
N GLU A 104 23.77 24.15 -19.63
CA GLU A 104 24.74 23.35 -20.40
C GLU A 104 24.07 22.24 -21.22
N SER A 105 22.93 21.72 -20.75
CA SER A 105 22.19 20.64 -21.43
C SER A 105 21.16 21.18 -22.44
N ARG A 106 20.88 22.49 -22.45
CA ARG A 106 19.80 23.09 -23.24
C ARG A 106 19.95 22.86 -24.74
N THR A 107 21.18 22.92 -25.27
CA THR A 107 21.44 22.65 -26.69
C THR A 107 21.16 21.20 -27.07
N GLU A 108 21.56 20.24 -26.23
CA GLU A 108 21.26 18.81 -26.46
C GLU A 108 19.75 18.54 -26.42
N ILE A 109 19.03 19.14 -25.46
CA ILE A 109 17.57 19.10 -25.37
C ILE A 109 16.93 19.64 -26.65
N GLY A 110 17.34 20.82 -27.10
CA GLY A 110 16.80 21.46 -28.32
C GLY A 110 17.03 20.63 -29.58
N ASN A 111 18.22 20.02 -29.72
CA ASN A 111 18.53 19.11 -30.83
C ASN A 111 17.63 17.88 -30.82
N LEU A 112 17.40 17.28 -29.65
CA LEU A 112 16.56 16.10 -29.52
C LEU A 112 15.09 16.43 -29.79
N ILE A 113 14.59 17.57 -29.30
CA ILE A 113 13.25 18.09 -29.63
C ILE A 113 13.11 18.23 -31.15
N ALA A 114 14.10 18.79 -31.85
CA ALA A 114 14.02 18.97 -33.31
C ALA A 114 13.95 17.63 -34.06
N ILE A 115 14.67 16.61 -33.61
CA ILE A 115 14.64 15.25 -34.18
C ILE A 115 13.25 14.62 -33.95
N LEU A 116 12.78 14.62 -32.71
CA LEU A 116 11.50 14.01 -32.34
C LEU A 116 10.33 14.74 -33.01
N ARG A 117 10.38 16.06 -33.11
CA ARG A 117 9.38 16.86 -33.83
C ARG A 117 9.25 16.43 -35.29
N LYS A 118 10.36 16.23 -35.99
CA LYS A 118 10.33 15.73 -37.38
C LYS A 118 9.68 14.35 -37.48
N ALA A 119 10.00 13.45 -36.55
CA ALA A 119 9.41 12.11 -36.52
C ALA A 119 7.89 12.13 -36.27
N VAL A 120 7.44 12.98 -35.33
CA VAL A 120 6.01 13.17 -35.00
C VAL A 120 5.25 13.77 -36.19
N VAL A 121 5.79 14.81 -36.83
CA VAL A 121 5.17 15.42 -38.02
C VAL A 121 5.10 14.42 -39.17
N ALA A 122 6.17 13.64 -39.41
CA ALA A 122 6.16 12.61 -40.45
C ALA A 122 5.13 11.50 -40.20
N GLU A 123 4.92 11.10 -38.95
CA GLU A 123 3.89 10.11 -38.59
C GLU A 123 2.47 10.66 -38.80
N LEU A 124 2.22 11.91 -38.44
CA LEU A 124 0.93 12.55 -38.69
C LEU A 124 0.68 12.77 -40.19
N ALA A 125 1.71 13.14 -40.95
CA ALA A 125 1.64 13.24 -42.40
C ALA A 125 1.31 11.89 -43.06
N ALA A 126 1.87 10.79 -42.57
CA ALA A 126 1.54 9.44 -43.04
C ALA A 126 0.08 9.04 -42.78
N GLN A 127 -0.57 9.68 -41.81
CA GLN A 127 -2.01 9.53 -41.52
C GLN A 127 -2.89 10.52 -42.29
N GLY A 128 -2.31 11.32 -43.20
CA GLY A 128 -3.03 12.26 -44.04
C GLY A 128 -3.26 13.64 -43.42
N ILE A 129 -2.59 13.98 -42.33
CA ILE A 129 -2.65 15.31 -41.69
C ILE A 129 -1.63 16.24 -42.35
N GLY A 130 -2.06 17.44 -42.76
CA GLY A 130 -1.16 18.44 -43.36
C GLY A 130 -0.17 19.00 -42.34
N GLU A 131 1.10 19.15 -42.70
CA GLU A 131 2.15 19.63 -41.77
C GLU A 131 1.83 21.02 -41.18
N ASP A 132 1.15 21.87 -41.94
CA ASP A 132 0.68 23.20 -41.56
C ASP A 132 -0.47 23.19 -40.54
N THR A 133 -1.08 22.03 -40.34
CA THR A 133 -2.17 21.81 -39.36
C THR A 133 -1.71 21.07 -38.10
N VAL A 134 -0.42 20.75 -37.97
CA VAL A 134 0.12 20.07 -36.78
C VAL A 134 0.64 21.09 -35.76
N ALA A 135 0.06 21.10 -34.56
CA ALA A 135 0.68 21.74 -33.39
C ALA A 135 1.60 20.74 -32.69
N THR A 136 2.81 21.19 -32.31
CA THR A 136 3.77 20.35 -31.59
C THR A 136 4.13 20.96 -30.25
N LYS A 137 4.15 20.12 -29.21
CA LYS A 137 4.45 20.49 -27.84
C LYS A 137 5.64 19.67 -27.31
N PRO A 138 6.81 20.29 -27.07
CA PRO A 138 7.91 19.63 -26.39
C PRO A 138 7.61 19.46 -24.88
N VAL A 139 7.93 18.28 -24.36
CA VAL A 139 7.75 17.90 -22.95
C VAL A 139 9.04 17.31 -22.42
N LEU A 140 9.51 17.78 -21.27
CA LEU A 140 10.62 17.16 -20.54
C LEU A 140 10.07 16.30 -19.42
N HIS A 141 10.56 15.08 -19.29
CA HIS A 141 10.34 14.25 -18.12
C HIS A 141 11.49 14.50 -17.15
N ILE A 142 11.21 15.26 -16.10
CA ILE A 142 12.20 15.71 -15.12
C ILE A 142 12.01 14.94 -13.82
N ARG A 143 13.12 14.58 -13.17
CA ARG A 143 13.14 14.00 -11.83
C ARG A 143 14.24 14.61 -10.98
N TYR A 144 14.16 14.47 -9.67
CA TYR A 144 15.33 14.75 -8.84
C TYR A 144 16.40 13.66 -9.03
N ASP A 145 17.66 14.04 -8.95
CA ASP A 145 18.78 13.11 -9.08
C ASP A 145 18.71 12.01 -8.02
N GLY A 146 19.00 10.77 -8.41
CA GLY A 146 18.80 9.61 -7.54
C GLY A 146 17.34 9.30 -7.14
N THR A 147 16.33 9.89 -7.80
CA THR A 147 14.91 9.43 -7.74
C THR A 147 14.47 8.81 -9.07
N ASP A 148 13.42 7.96 -9.08
CA ASP A 148 12.91 7.28 -10.30
C ASP A 148 11.58 7.85 -10.81
N THR A 149 10.98 8.79 -10.09
CA THR A 149 9.69 9.36 -10.49
C THR A 149 9.91 10.62 -11.31
N THR A 150 9.57 10.55 -12.59
CA THR A 150 9.54 11.72 -13.45
C THR A 150 8.19 12.41 -13.45
N LEU A 151 8.24 13.73 -13.60
CA LEU A 151 7.07 14.56 -13.87
C LEU A 151 7.24 15.20 -15.26
N PRO A 152 6.18 15.14 -16.09
CA PRO A 152 6.19 15.82 -17.38
C PRO A 152 6.06 17.33 -17.17
N VAL A 153 6.93 18.08 -17.84
CA VAL A 153 7.00 19.55 -17.77
C VAL A 153 7.00 20.12 -19.18
N ASN A 154 6.17 21.13 -19.41
CA ASN A 154 6.11 21.82 -20.67
C ASN A 154 7.43 22.57 -20.94
N PHE A 155 7.99 22.43 -22.14
CA PHE A 155 9.23 23.10 -22.54
C PHE A 155 9.08 23.99 -23.79
N GLU A 156 7.85 24.43 -24.10
CA GLU A 156 7.59 25.36 -25.21
C GLU A 156 8.34 26.70 -25.08
N ALA A 157 8.56 27.15 -23.84
CA ALA A 157 9.27 28.39 -23.55
C ALA A 157 10.80 28.30 -23.74
N ASP A 158 11.35 27.09 -23.99
CA ASP A 158 12.79 26.83 -24.09
C ASP A 158 13.58 27.48 -22.93
N SER A 159 13.10 27.29 -21.70
CA SER A 159 13.64 27.92 -20.50
C SER A 159 13.85 26.90 -19.38
N ILE A 160 15.12 26.69 -19.01
CA ILE A 160 15.51 25.82 -17.90
C ILE A 160 14.91 26.33 -16.57
N PHE A 161 14.91 27.65 -16.37
CA PHE A 161 14.32 28.27 -15.17
C PHE A 161 12.82 28.00 -15.04
N GLN A 162 12.06 28.16 -16.13
CA GLN A 162 10.62 27.90 -16.11
C GLN A 162 10.34 26.40 -15.90
N ALA A 163 11.08 25.52 -16.58
CA ALA A 163 10.95 24.08 -16.41
C ALA A 163 11.22 23.63 -14.97
N ARG A 164 12.24 24.21 -14.31
CA ARG A 164 12.52 23.96 -12.88
C ARG A 164 11.35 24.34 -12.00
N ARG A 165 10.79 25.53 -12.20
CA ARG A 165 9.65 26.03 -11.41
C ARG A 165 8.41 25.18 -11.62
N ASP A 166 8.10 24.81 -12.86
CA ASP A 166 6.93 23.99 -13.19
C ASP A 166 7.07 22.58 -12.61
N PHE A 167 8.29 22.02 -12.66
CA PHE A 167 8.61 20.77 -11.98
C PHE A 167 8.39 20.87 -10.46
N GLU A 168 8.91 21.90 -9.79
CA GLU A 168 8.76 22.09 -8.34
C GLU A 168 7.28 22.27 -7.94
N VAL A 169 6.50 23.00 -8.73
CA VAL A 169 5.05 23.16 -8.51
C VAL A 169 4.34 21.82 -8.65
N ALA A 170 4.60 21.07 -9.73
CA ALA A 170 4.03 19.75 -9.94
C ALA A 170 4.44 18.76 -8.84
N HIS A 171 5.72 18.78 -8.44
CA HIS A 171 6.26 17.92 -7.39
C HIS A 171 5.64 18.25 -6.04
N LYS A 172 5.51 19.53 -5.69
CA LYS A 172 4.85 19.94 -4.44
C LYS A 172 3.37 19.59 -4.43
N ALA A 173 2.67 19.72 -5.55
CA ALA A 173 1.27 19.34 -5.67
C ALA A 173 1.08 17.81 -5.51
N GLN A 174 1.98 17.00 -6.08
CA GLN A 174 1.87 15.55 -6.06
C GLN A 174 2.40 14.91 -4.76
N PHE A 175 3.50 15.43 -4.20
CA PHE A 175 4.20 14.82 -3.07
C PHE A 175 4.19 15.65 -1.79
N GLY A 176 3.72 16.90 -1.83
CA GLY A 176 3.60 17.79 -0.67
C GLY A 176 4.88 18.55 -0.29
N PHE A 177 6.01 18.31 -0.96
CA PHE A 177 7.30 18.95 -0.67
C PHE A 177 8.15 19.14 -1.94
N VAL A 178 9.28 19.84 -1.80
CA VAL A 178 10.38 19.94 -2.79
C VAL A 178 11.70 19.71 -2.05
N TYR A 179 12.75 19.30 -2.76
CA TYR A 179 14.10 19.26 -2.19
C TYR A 179 14.82 20.58 -2.47
N ASP A 180 15.40 21.19 -1.43
CA ASP A 180 16.05 22.50 -1.55
C ASP A 180 17.38 22.44 -2.34
N ASP A 181 18.19 21.39 -2.13
CA ASP A 181 19.58 21.32 -2.65
C ASP A 181 19.84 20.13 -3.59
N LYS A 182 18.79 19.51 -4.15
CA LYS A 182 18.93 18.30 -4.95
C LYS A 182 18.95 18.62 -6.45
N PRO A 183 19.95 18.15 -7.23
CA PRO A 183 19.97 18.34 -8.68
C PRO A 183 18.74 17.74 -9.35
N MET A 184 18.35 18.30 -10.50
CA MET A 184 17.27 17.76 -11.34
C MET A 184 17.86 17.19 -12.62
N ILE A 185 17.32 16.07 -13.08
CA ILE A 185 17.74 15.34 -14.27
C ILE A 185 16.59 15.34 -15.27
N VAL A 186 16.88 15.73 -16.52
CA VAL A 186 16.04 15.45 -17.68
C VAL A 186 16.27 13.99 -18.06
N GLU A 187 15.34 13.14 -17.66
CA GLU A 187 15.40 11.72 -17.96
C GLU A 187 15.08 11.47 -19.43
N THR A 188 13.97 12.03 -19.90
CA THR A 188 13.46 11.81 -21.25
C THR A 188 12.99 13.13 -21.85
N VAL A 189 13.28 13.32 -23.14
CA VAL A 189 12.72 14.40 -23.96
C VAL A 189 11.61 13.80 -24.82
N GLY A 190 10.43 14.42 -24.81
CA GLY A 190 9.28 14.05 -25.62
C GLY A 190 8.82 15.20 -26.51
N VAL A 191 8.19 14.85 -27.63
CA VAL A 191 7.40 15.79 -28.43
C VAL A 191 6.04 15.15 -28.71
N GLU A 192 5.00 15.90 -28.40
CA GLU A 192 3.61 15.57 -28.71
C GLU A 192 3.17 16.37 -29.93
N GLY A 193 2.48 15.75 -30.87
CA GLY A 193 1.90 16.38 -32.05
C GLY A 193 0.42 16.13 -32.12
N THR A 194 -0.36 17.15 -32.44
CA THR A 194 -1.83 17.06 -32.53
C THR A 194 -2.32 17.79 -33.77
N ASP A 195 -3.29 17.18 -34.46
CA ASP A 195 -4.03 17.83 -35.53
C ASP A 195 -4.88 18.99 -35.00
N THR A 196 -4.62 20.20 -35.50
CA THR A 196 -5.36 21.44 -35.22
C THR A 196 -6.33 21.83 -36.33
N GLY A 197 -6.34 21.11 -37.46
CA GLY A 197 -7.26 21.35 -38.58
C GLY A 197 -8.72 20.99 -38.26
N GLY A 198 -8.94 20.16 -37.23
CA GLY A 198 -10.26 19.82 -36.69
C GLY A 198 -10.83 20.87 -35.73
N THR A 199 -10.97 22.13 -36.15
CA THR A 199 -11.67 23.13 -35.31
C THR A 199 -13.19 22.93 -35.36
N GLY A 200 -13.79 22.65 -34.20
CA GLY A 200 -15.19 22.98 -33.90
C GLY A 200 -16.23 21.92 -34.24
N ARG A 201 -16.44 20.97 -33.33
CA ARG A 201 -17.76 20.35 -33.15
C ARG A 201 -18.37 20.87 -31.84
N ASP A 202 -18.51 22.19 -31.76
CA ASP A 202 -19.20 22.81 -30.64
C ASP A 202 -20.65 22.34 -30.61
N GLU A 203 -21.09 21.90 -29.44
CA GLU A 203 -22.49 21.56 -29.20
C GLU A 203 -23.36 22.79 -29.39
N THR A 204 -24.44 22.64 -30.14
CA THR A 204 -25.34 23.73 -30.44
C THR A 204 -26.21 24.05 -29.22
N GLU A 205 -26.24 25.31 -28.81
CA GLU A 205 -27.13 25.76 -27.72
C GLU A 205 -28.55 26.03 -28.24
N SER A 206 -29.53 25.46 -27.55
CA SER A 206 -30.95 25.65 -27.81
C SER A 206 -31.54 26.65 -26.81
N ARG A 207 -32.62 27.33 -27.22
CA ARG A 207 -33.39 28.18 -26.30
C ARG A 207 -34.01 27.32 -25.20
N THR A 208 -33.97 27.81 -23.97
CA THR A 208 -34.61 27.16 -22.82
C THR A 208 -36.08 27.55 -22.71
N GLU A 209 -36.94 26.58 -22.43
CA GLU A 209 -38.37 26.76 -22.18
C GLU A 209 -38.69 26.25 -20.77
N ASP A 210 -39.23 27.12 -19.91
CA ASP A 210 -39.72 26.74 -18.58
C ASP A 210 -41.19 26.29 -18.71
N LEU A 211 -41.37 25.03 -19.10
CA LEU A 211 -42.68 24.41 -19.29
C LEU A 211 -42.82 23.21 -18.36
N ALA A 212 -44.00 23.07 -17.75
CA ALA A 212 -44.35 21.89 -16.97
C ALA A 212 -44.40 20.66 -17.88
N VAL A 213 -43.67 19.60 -17.52
CA VAL A 213 -43.65 18.33 -18.25
C VAL A 213 -44.54 17.33 -17.53
N ASN A 214 -45.39 16.64 -18.28
CA ASN A 214 -46.21 15.55 -17.74
C ASN A 214 -45.42 14.24 -17.73
N PRO A 215 -45.51 13.44 -16.66
CA PRO A 215 -44.89 12.13 -16.63
C PRO A 215 -45.53 11.21 -17.65
N SER A 216 -44.72 10.35 -18.27
CA SER A 216 -45.23 9.32 -19.19
C SER A 216 -45.96 8.22 -18.45
N GLN A 217 -45.46 7.85 -17.26
CA GLN A 217 -45.98 6.79 -16.38
C GLN A 217 -45.57 7.08 -14.93
N THR A 218 -46.10 6.31 -13.99
CA THR A 218 -45.65 6.28 -12.58
C THR A 218 -45.34 4.85 -12.15
N ARG A 219 -44.33 4.67 -11.29
CA ARG A 219 -43.95 3.37 -10.71
C ARG A 219 -43.57 3.53 -9.24
N GLU A 220 -43.77 2.47 -8.48
CA GLU A 220 -43.21 2.36 -7.14
C GLU A 220 -41.70 2.11 -7.24
N ILE A 221 -40.91 2.90 -6.52
CA ILE A 221 -39.48 2.66 -6.29
C ILE A 221 -39.23 2.61 -4.78
N PHE A 222 -38.27 1.79 -4.36
CA PHE A 222 -37.84 1.72 -2.97
C PHE A 222 -36.56 2.54 -2.79
N THR A 223 -36.61 3.60 -1.98
CA THR A 223 -35.48 4.50 -1.70
C THR A 223 -35.67 5.17 -0.33
N GLU A 224 -34.58 5.35 0.39
CA GLU A 224 -34.56 5.83 1.78
C GLU A 224 -35.42 4.95 2.71
N GLY A 225 -35.39 3.63 2.51
CA GLY A 225 -36.11 2.65 3.33
C GLY A 225 -37.63 2.61 3.15
N GLU A 226 -38.19 3.35 2.18
CA GLU A 226 -39.63 3.43 1.94
C GLU A 226 -40.00 3.27 0.46
N TRP A 227 -41.17 2.70 0.19
CA TRP A 227 -41.77 2.69 -1.15
C TRP A 227 -42.34 4.07 -1.48
N ARG A 228 -41.97 4.61 -2.65
CA ARG A 228 -42.41 5.92 -3.14
C ARG A 228 -42.90 5.83 -4.58
N THR A 229 -44.10 6.36 -4.82
CA THR A 229 -44.63 6.54 -6.17
C THR A 229 -43.83 7.60 -6.92
N SER A 230 -43.12 7.20 -7.96
CA SER A 230 -42.19 8.06 -8.70
C SER A 230 -42.60 8.22 -10.17
N PRO A 231 -42.63 9.46 -10.69
CA PRO A 231 -42.89 9.72 -12.10
C PRO A 231 -41.74 9.25 -13.00
N ILE A 232 -42.11 8.78 -14.19
CA ILE A 232 -41.19 8.37 -15.26
C ILE A 232 -41.32 9.32 -16.44
N PHE A 233 -40.22 9.93 -16.83
CA PHE A 233 -40.12 10.80 -18.00
C PHE A 233 -39.32 10.10 -19.11
N ARG A 234 -39.83 10.15 -20.33
CA ARG A 234 -39.06 9.74 -21.51
C ARG A 234 -38.18 10.90 -21.93
N ARG A 235 -36.89 10.65 -22.15
CA ARG A 235 -35.92 11.71 -22.47
C ARG A 235 -36.30 12.54 -23.70
N GLU A 236 -36.91 11.91 -24.70
CA GLU A 236 -37.39 12.55 -25.94
C GLU A 236 -38.51 13.59 -25.72
N ALA A 237 -39.23 13.50 -24.61
CA ALA A 237 -40.29 14.45 -24.26
C ALA A 237 -39.76 15.68 -23.47
N LEU A 238 -38.51 15.63 -23.00
CA LEU A 238 -37.88 16.70 -22.24
C LEU A 238 -37.12 17.66 -23.14
N LYS A 239 -37.43 18.95 -23.01
CA LYS A 239 -36.77 20.06 -23.73
C LYS A 239 -35.78 20.81 -22.83
N PRO A 240 -34.77 21.49 -23.42
CA PRO A 240 -33.94 22.46 -22.72
C PRO A 240 -34.77 23.42 -21.86
N GLY A 241 -34.38 23.59 -20.59
CA GLY A 241 -35.07 24.37 -19.57
C GLY A 241 -35.98 23.55 -18.64
N ASN A 242 -36.39 22.35 -19.04
CA ASN A 242 -37.27 21.52 -18.21
C ASN A 242 -36.57 21.03 -16.94
N ARG A 243 -37.35 20.95 -15.85
CA ARG A 243 -36.89 20.56 -14.51
C ARG A 243 -37.68 19.37 -13.99
N VAL A 244 -37.00 18.40 -13.38
CA VAL A 244 -37.59 17.20 -12.80
C VAL A 244 -37.03 17.01 -11.39
N ALA A 245 -37.89 17.11 -10.38
CA ALA A 245 -37.51 16.86 -8.99
C ALA A 245 -37.58 15.36 -8.67
N GLY A 246 -36.62 14.87 -7.87
CA GLY A 246 -36.64 13.51 -7.34
C GLY A 246 -37.65 13.33 -6.19
N PRO A 247 -38.10 12.09 -5.89
CA PRO A 247 -37.73 10.84 -6.55
C PRO A 247 -38.37 10.69 -7.94
N ALA A 248 -37.57 10.45 -8.99
CA ALA A 248 -38.06 10.33 -10.37
C ALA A 248 -37.10 9.52 -11.25
N LEU A 249 -37.60 9.06 -12.40
CA LEU A 249 -36.82 8.34 -13.41
C LEU A 249 -36.85 9.08 -14.75
N ILE A 250 -35.68 9.28 -15.38
CA ILE A 250 -35.57 9.68 -16.78
C ILE A 250 -35.06 8.47 -17.57
N ILE A 251 -35.88 7.95 -18.49
CA ILE A 251 -35.51 6.82 -19.34
C ILE A 251 -35.05 7.34 -20.70
N GLU A 252 -33.82 6.98 -21.06
CA GLU A 252 -33.22 7.24 -22.36
C GLU A 252 -33.14 5.94 -23.18
N PRO A 253 -32.87 5.99 -24.50
CA PRO A 253 -32.71 4.78 -25.30
C PRO A 253 -31.60 3.85 -24.81
N ASN A 254 -30.53 4.40 -24.23
CA ASN A 254 -29.30 3.67 -23.91
C ASN A 254 -28.94 3.68 -22.41
N GLN A 255 -29.76 4.31 -21.55
CA GLN A 255 -29.54 4.36 -20.10
C GLN A 255 -30.81 4.73 -19.34
N THR A 256 -30.78 4.56 -18.02
CA THR A 256 -31.79 5.09 -17.10
C THR A 256 -31.12 5.98 -16.06
N ILE A 257 -31.65 7.17 -15.86
CA ILE A 257 -31.18 8.14 -14.87
C ILE A 257 -32.15 8.13 -13.70
N VAL A 258 -31.64 7.81 -12.51
CA VAL A 258 -32.39 7.87 -11.25
C VAL A 258 -32.12 9.22 -10.60
N ILE A 259 -33.19 9.97 -10.33
CA ILE A 259 -33.12 11.24 -9.59
C ILE A 259 -33.58 10.94 -8.18
N GLU A 260 -32.64 10.87 -7.25
CA GLU A 260 -32.93 10.56 -5.85
C GLU A 260 -33.67 11.70 -5.13
N PRO A 261 -34.36 11.42 -4.01
CA PRO A 261 -34.95 12.46 -3.17
C PRO A 261 -33.96 13.60 -2.84
N GLY A 262 -34.43 14.85 -2.94
CA GLY A 262 -33.61 16.05 -2.68
C GLY A 262 -32.68 16.46 -3.83
N TRP A 263 -32.71 15.76 -4.96
CA TRP A 263 -32.05 16.14 -6.21
C TRP A 263 -33.03 16.73 -7.23
N LEU A 264 -32.54 17.64 -8.06
CA LEU A 264 -33.26 18.26 -9.16
C LEU A 264 -32.48 18.06 -10.46
N ALA A 265 -33.10 17.47 -11.47
CA ALA A 265 -32.58 17.43 -12.82
C ALA A 265 -33.03 18.67 -13.61
N GLU A 266 -32.11 19.28 -14.35
CA GLU A 266 -32.36 20.34 -15.30
C GLU A 266 -31.80 19.94 -16.67
N ILE A 267 -32.61 20.08 -17.73
CA ILE A 267 -32.11 19.94 -19.10
C ILE A 267 -31.46 21.27 -19.51
N THR A 268 -30.15 21.27 -19.74
CA THR A 268 -29.42 22.50 -20.07
C THR A 268 -29.68 22.97 -21.50
N ALA A 269 -29.20 24.17 -21.87
CA ALA A 269 -29.26 24.68 -23.23
C ALA A 269 -28.54 23.78 -24.26
N ARG A 270 -27.52 23.02 -23.82
CA ARG A 270 -26.81 22.01 -24.63
C ARG A 270 -27.47 20.64 -24.60
N ASN A 271 -28.68 20.57 -24.07
CA ASN A 271 -29.46 19.35 -23.91
C ASN A 271 -28.87 18.34 -22.90
N HIS A 272 -27.90 18.73 -22.07
CA HIS A 272 -27.34 17.87 -21.02
C HIS A 272 -28.33 17.71 -19.87
N VAL A 273 -28.24 16.61 -19.12
CA VAL A 273 -28.95 16.47 -17.85
C VAL A 273 -28.01 16.92 -16.73
N LEU A 274 -28.32 18.04 -16.11
CA LEU A 274 -27.59 18.57 -14.96
C LEU A 274 -28.40 18.28 -13.69
N LEU A 275 -27.88 17.40 -12.84
CA LEU A 275 -28.47 17.12 -11.53
C LEU A 275 -27.82 18.04 -10.50
N ARG A 276 -28.64 18.67 -9.67
CA ARG A 276 -28.20 19.50 -8.54
C ARG A 276 -28.84 19.03 -7.25
N ARG A 277 -28.06 18.98 -6.18
CA ARG A 277 -28.58 18.76 -4.84
C ARG A 277 -29.28 20.04 -4.38
N VAL A 278 -30.60 19.99 -4.21
CA VAL A 278 -31.42 21.17 -3.82
C VAL A 278 -31.81 21.14 -2.35
N GLU A 279 -31.88 19.96 -1.76
CA GLU A 279 -32.07 19.77 -0.32
C GLU A 279 -30.80 19.22 0.28
N LYS A 280 -30.22 19.88 1.29
CA LYS A 280 -29.05 19.32 1.99
C LYS A 280 -29.42 17.94 2.52
N LYS A 281 -28.61 16.92 2.18
CA LYS A 281 -28.76 15.59 2.76
C LYS A 281 -28.75 15.74 4.28
N ARG A 282 -29.81 15.28 4.94
CA ARG A 282 -29.75 15.11 6.39
C ARG A 282 -28.60 14.14 6.62
N ARG A 283 -27.57 14.56 7.35
CA ARG A 283 -26.62 13.60 7.92
C ARG A 283 -27.48 12.55 8.61
N GLN A 284 -27.34 11.29 8.21
CA GLN A 284 -28.13 10.20 8.77
C GLN A 284 -28.17 10.36 10.29
N ALA A 285 -29.35 10.12 10.87
CA ALA A 285 -29.55 10.11 12.31
C ALA A 285 -28.40 9.32 12.95
N ALA A 286 -27.86 9.84 14.07
CA ALA A 286 -26.68 9.34 14.77
C ALA A 286 -26.54 7.83 14.59
N LEU A 287 -25.52 7.40 13.82
CA LEU A 287 -25.22 5.99 13.66
C LEU A 287 -25.15 5.35 15.04
N GLY A 288 -25.86 4.25 15.22
CA GLY A 288 -25.76 3.46 16.44
C GLY A 288 -24.38 2.82 16.55
N THR A 289 -23.97 2.52 17.77
CA THR A 289 -22.77 1.73 18.06
C THR A 289 -23.00 0.23 17.91
N GLU A 290 -24.21 -0.21 17.57
CA GLU A 290 -24.55 -1.61 17.31
C GLU A 290 -24.01 -2.09 15.96
N ALA A 291 -23.68 -3.37 15.88
CA ALA A 291 -23.11 -3.98 14.67
C ALA A 291 -24.17 -4.10 13.57
N ASP A 292 -24.10 -3.24 12.56
CA ASP A 292 -24.87 -3.35 11.33
C ASP A 292 -23.98 -4.02 10.24
N PRO A 293 -24.42 -5.11 9.58
CA PRO A 293 -23.60 -5.81 8.57
C PRO A 293 -23.20 -4.96 7.36
N VAL A 294 -24.03 -3.99 6.95
CA VAL A 294 -23.72 -3.07 5.85
C VAL A 294 -22.67 -2.08 6.32
N MET A 295 -22.87 -1.47 7.48
CA MET A 295 -21.91 -0.52 8.03
C MET A 295 -20.58 -1.18 8.39
N LEU A 296 -20.59 -2.44 8.82
CA LEU A 296 -19.39 -3.23 9.07
C LEU A 296 -18.54 -3.31 7.80
N GLU A 297 -19.15 -3.60 6.66
CA GLU A 297 -18.46 -3.65 5.38
C GLU A 297 -17.98 -2.26 4.92
N VAL A 298 -18.76 -1.20 5.19
CA VAL A 298 -18.35 0.18 4.91
C VAL A 298 -17.11 0.56 5.72
N PHE A 299 -17.16 0.40 7.05
CA PHE A 299 -16.03 0.73 7.94
C PHE A 299 -14.80 -0.12 7.64
N ASN A 300 -14.99 -1.41 7.34
CA ASN A 300 -13.93 -2.29 6.87
C ASN A 300 -13.18 -1.70 5.66
N ASN A 301 -13.92 -1.35 4.61
CA ASN A 301 -13.35 -0.74 3.40
C ASN A 301 -12.70 0.63 3.69
N LEU A 302 -13.29 1.44 4.57
CA LEU A 302 -12.73 2.73 4.93
C LEU A 302 -11.39 2.61 5.68
N PHE A 303 -11.29 1.73 6.69
CA PHE A 303 -10.02 1.52 7.43
C PHE A 303 -8.93 0.97 6.50
N MET A 304 -9.28 0.02 5.63
CA MET A 304 -8.36 -0.50 4.60
C MET A 304 -7.92 0.61 3.63
N SER A 305 -8.85 1.46 3.17
CA SER A 305 -8.55 2.59 2.31
C SER A 305 -7.56 3.57 2.94
N ILE A 306 -7.66 3.82 4.25
CA ILE A 306 -6.69 4.66 4.97
C ILE A 306 -5.30 4.04 4.91
N ALA A 307 -5.17 2.76 5.27
CA ALA A 307 -3.91 2.04 5.22
C ALA A 307 -3.29 2.02 3.81
N GLU A 308 -4.11 1.84 2.76
CA GLU A 308 -3.65 1.90 1.37
C GLU A 308 -3.19 3.30 0.95
N GLN A 309 -3.90 4.36 1.37
CA GLN A 309 -3.49 5.75 1.09
C GLN A 309 -2.17 6.10 1.76
N MET A 310 -1.93 5.60 2.99
CA MET A 310 -0.63 5.69 3.65
C MET A 310 0.43 4.99 2.79
N GLY A 311 0.15 3.76 2.33
CA GLY A 311 1.08 2.98 1.50
C GLY A 311 1.44 3.66 0.18
N VAL A 312 0.48 4.29 -0.49
CA VAL A 312 0.75 5.05 -1.72
C VAL A 312 1.63 6.28 -1.43
N THR A 313 1.38 6.96 -0.31
CA THR A 313 2.21 8.10 0.13
C THR A 313 3.65 7.63 0.38
N LEU A 314 3.82 6.52 1.09
CA LEU A 314 5.13 5.93 1.36
C LEU A 314 5.86 5.55 0.06
N GLN A 315 5.20 4.80 -0.82
CA GLN A 315 5.77 4.39 -2.11
C GLN A 315 6.24 5.60 -2.94
N ASN A 316 5.42 6.64 -3.00
CA ASN A 316 5.69 7.82 -3.83
C ASN A 316 6.84 8.68 -3.28
N THR A 317 7.00 8.73 -1.96
CA THR A 317 7.96 9.63 -1.29
C THR A 317 9.25 8.94 -0.85
N ALA A 318 9.28 7.60 -0.82
CA ALA A 318 10.46 6.83 -0.49
C ALA A 318 11.58 7.00 -1.53
N TYR A 319 12.82 6.85 -1.04
CA TYR A 319 14.04 7.00 -1.82
C TYR A 319 14.66 5.64 -2.20
N SER A 320 14.56 4.62 -1.34
CA SER A 320 15.12 3.29 -1.65
C SER A 320 14.29 2.50 -2.64
N VAL A 321 14.97 1.71 -3.48
CA VAL A 321 14.35 0.77 -4.43
C VAL A 321 13.49 -0.27 -3.68
N ASN A 322 13.89 -0.65 -2.46
CA ASN A 322 13.15 -1.60 -1.62
C ASN A 322 11.71 -1.13 -1.35
N ILE A 323 11.55 0.10 -0.86
CA ILE A 323 10.24 0.62 -0.50
C ILE A 323 9.49 1.07 -1.75
N LYS A 324 10.17 1.80 -2.66
CA LYS A 324 9.55 2.44 -3.82
C LYS A 324 9.10 1.47 -4.91
N GLU A 325 10.00 0.55 -5.29
CA GLU A 325 9.80 -0.33 -6.45
C GLU A 325 9.30 -1.70 -6.02
N ARG A 326 9.93 -2.27 -4.99
CA ARG A 326 9.62 -3.64 -4.52
C ARG A 326 8.42 -3.70 -3.59
N LEU A 327 7.98 -2.55 -3.07
CA LEU A 327 6.90 -2.45 -2.08
C LEU A 327 7.17 -3.25 -0.81
N ASP A 328 8.44 -3.28 -0.39
CA ASP A 328 8.84 -3.94 0.86
C ASP A 328 8.57 -3.02 2.06
N PHE A 329 7.28 -2.79 2.31
CA PHE A 329 6.79 -1.99 3.42
C PHE A 329 5.40 -2.47 3.84
N SER A 330 4.84 -1.95 4.92
CA SER A 330 3.41 -2.08 5.25
C SER A 330 2.94 -0.84 5.99
N CYS A 331 1.66 -0.52 5.87
CA CYS A 331 1.03 0.62 6.53
C CYS A 331 -0.25 0.13 7.21
N ALA A 332 -0.47 0.58 8.44
CA ALA A 332 -1.54 0.06 9.27
C ALA A 332 -2.12 1.13 10.21
N VAL A 333 -3.38 0.91 10.57
CA VAL A 333 -4.11 1.67 11.59
C VAL A 333 -4.47 0.77 12.76
N PHE A 334 -4.41 1.32 13.96
CA PHE A 334 -4.59 0.61 15.22
C PHE A 334 -5.57 1.36 16.12
N ASP A 335 -6.29 0.62 16.95
CA ASP A 335 -7.15 1.20 17.97
C ASP A 335 -6.34 1.85 19.10
N ARG A 336 -7.03 2.46 20.07
CA ARG A 336 -6.43 3.15 21.23
C ARG A 336 -5.40 2.29 21.99
N THR A 337 -5.62 0.98 22.05
CA THR A 337 -4.77 0.03 22.80
C THR A 337 -3.57 -0.47 22.00
N GLY A 338 -3.50 -0.12 20.71
CA GLY A 338 -2.45 -0.57 19.80
C GLY A 338 -2.80 -1.88 19.07
N ALA A 339 -4.04 -2.37 19.16
CA ALA A 339 -4.42 -3.57 18.42
C ALA A 339 -4.71 -3.23 16.95
N LEU A 340 -4.23 -4.08 16.04
CA LEU A 340 -4.36 -3.88 14.60
C LEU A 340 -5.83 -3.86 14.16
N VAL A 341 -6.23 -2.82 13.45
CA VAL A 341 -7.59 -2.66 12.89
C VAL A 341 -7.59 -2.93 11.39
N ALA A 342 -6.63 -2.37 10.64
CA ALA A 342 -6.47 -2.62 9.23
C ALA A 342 -5.00 -2.48 8.81
N ASN A 343 -4.57 -3.31 7.87
CA ASN A 343 -3.22 -3.30 7.30
C ASN A 343 -3.31 -3.42 5.77
N ALA A 344 -2.64 -2.53 5.04
CA ALA A 344 -2.58 -2.59 3.60
C ALA A 344 -1.87 -3.87 3.11
N PRO A 345 -2.32 -4.49 2.00
CA PRO A 345 -1.81 -5.78 1.56
C PRO A 345 -0.44 -5.63 0.91
N HIS A 346 0.60 -5.64 1.72
CA HIS A 346 2.00 -5.58 1.26
C HIS A 346 2.79 -6.78 1.75
N MET A 347 3.31 -6.78 2.99
CA MET A 347 4.22 -7.84 3.46
C MET A 347 3.62 -8.71 4.57
N PRO A 348 3.40 -10.02 4.34
CA PRO A 348 2.77 -10.89 5.32
C PRO A 348 3.51 -11.03 6.65
N VAL A 349 4.84 -10.90 6.68
CA VAL A 349 5.61 -10.97 7.95
C VAL A 349 5.41 -9.77 8.88
N HIS A 350 4.94 -8.64 8.34
CA HIS A 350 4.56 -7.49 9.14
C HIS A 350 3.22 -7.71 9.88
N LEU A 351 2.43 -8.69 9.42
CA LEU A 351 1.13 -9.02 10.01
C LEU A 351 1.33 -9.61 11.41
N GLY A 352 0.72 -9.04 12.44
CA GLY A 352 0.84 -9.56 13.81
C GLY A 352 2.21 -9.37 14.48
N SER A 353 3.10 -8.59 13.86
CA SER A 353 4.32 -8.07 14.50
C SER A 353 4.29 -6.55 14.72
N MET A 354 3.58 -5.80 13.87
CA MET A 354 3.44 -4.34 14.04
C MET A 354 2.59 -3.96 15.27
N ASP A 355 1.60 -4.74 15.66
CA ASP A 355 0.82 -4.55 16.90
C ASP A 355 1.74 -4.56 18.13
N ARG A 356 2.66 -5.55 18.23
CA ARG A 356 3.67 -5.62 19.29
C ARG A 356 4.64 -4.44 19.30
N SER A 357 4.93 -3.88 18.12
CA SER A 357 5.74 -2.67 17.98
C SER A 357 5.01 -1.47 18.60
N VAL A 358 3.74 -1.26 18.24
CA VAL A 358 2.90 -0.17 18.76
C VAL A 358 2.67 -0.33 20.27
N GLU A 359 2.31 -1.53 20.74
CA GLU A 359 2.14 -1.84 22.17
C GLU A 359 3.42 -1.55 22.97
N THR A 360 4.60 -1.83 22.39
CA THR A 360 5.88 -1.56 23.04
C THR A 360 6.16 -0.06 23.14
N ILE A 361 5.87 0.73 22.10
CA ILE A 361 5.95 2.20 22.16
C ILE A 361 5.00 2.75 23.23
N ILE A 362 3.75 2.27 23.28
CA ILE A 362 2.77 2.68 24.30
C ILE A 362 3.30 2.37 25.70
N ARG A 363 3.80 1.15 25.91
CA ARG A 363 4.31 0.69 27.22
C ARG A 363 5.53 1.49 27.67
N LEU A 364 6.53 1.66 26.80
CA LEU A 364 7.81 2.29 27.16
C LEU A 364 7.72 3.81 27.31
N ASN A 365 6.72 4.45 26.72
CA ASN A 365 6.52 5.90 26.79
C ASN A 365 5.24 6.28 27.56
N SER A 366 4.68 5.37 28.36
CA SER A 366 3.44 5.60 29.10
C SER A 366 3.57 6.84 30.01
N GLY A 367 2.68 7.81 29.82
CA GLY A 367 2.69 9.09 30.55
C GLY A 367 3.61 10.18 29.96
N ASP A 368 4.34 9.89 28.89
CA ASP A 368 5.27 10.82 28.21
C ASP A 368 5.11 10.74 26.68
N ILE A 369 3.87 10.80 26.19
CA ILE A 369 3.52 10.87 24.77
C ILE A 369 2.70 12.15 24.55
N HIS A 370 3.13 12.99 23.60
CA HIS A 370 2.52 14.29 23.33
C HIS A 370 2.07 14.42 21.87
N PRO A 371 1.15 15.37 21.56
CA PRO A 371 0.84 15.72 20.18
C PRO A 371 2.10 16.09 19.39
N GLY A 372 2.25 15.48 18.21
CA GLY A 372 3.40 15.69 17.32
C GLY A 372 4.62 14.83 17.64
N ASP A 373 4.56 13.95 18.65
CA ASP A 373 5.61 12.94 18.84
C ASP A 373 5.51 11.84 17.79
N VAL A 374 6.66 11.34 17.34
CA VAL A 374 6.75 10.15 16.47
C VAL A 374 7.90 9.29 16.97
N PHE A 375 7.69 7.97 16.96
CA PHE A 375 8.64 6.98 17.48
C PHE A 375 9.08 6.03 16.38
N ALA A 376 10.33 5.55 16.45
CA ALA A 376 10.90 4.55 15.56
C ALA A 376 11.46 3.37 16.37
N LEU A 377 11.23 2.16 15.88
CA LEU A 377 11.80 0.92 16.43
C LEU A 377 12.06 -0.13 15.35
N ASN A 378 13.11 -0.94 15.52
CA ASN A 378 13.36 -2.17 14.76
C ASN A 378 13.82 -3.32 15.66
N ALA A 379 13.91 -3.09 16.99
CA ALA A 379 14.37 -4.08 17.95
C ALA A 379 13.54 -5.37 17.86
N PRO A 380 14.14 -6.50 17.43
CA PRO A 380 13.38 -7.72 17.13
C PRO A 380 12.71 -8.31 18.37
N TYR A 381 13.35 -8.14 19.53
CA TYR A 381 12.84 -8.61 20.83
C TYR A 381 11.69 -7.74 21.39
N ASN A 382 11.40 -6.60 20.75
CA ASN A 382 10.43 -5.59 21.18
C ASN A 382 9.38 -5.27 20.09
N GLY A 383 9.09 -6.25 19.22
CA GLY A 383 8.05 -6.14 18.18
C GLY A 383 8.59 -5.98 16.75
N GLY A 384 9.89 -5.73 16.59
CA GLY A 384 10.55 -5.80 15.29
C GLY A 384 10.59 -7.22 14.74
N THR A 385 10.80 -7.33 13.43
CA THR A 385 10.98 -8.61 12.71
C THR A 385 12.46 -8.93 12.52
N HIS A 386 13.22 -7.94 12.06
CA HIS A 386 14.68 -7.89 11.99
C HIS A 386 15.12 -6.41 11.88
N LEU A 387 16.42 -6.12 11.90
CA LEU A 387 16.89 -4.72 11.94
C LEU A 387 16.56 -3.88 10.70
N PRO A 388 16.60 -4.40 9.45
CA PRO A 388 16.25 -3.60 8.28
C PRO A 388 14.80 -3.09 8.26
N ASP A 389 13.88 -3.78 8.95
CA ASP A 389 12.47 -3.39 9.02
C ASP A 389 12.24 -2.39 10.16
N ILE A 390 12.24 -1.10 9.83
CA ILE A 390 12.03 -0.05 10.83
C ILE A 390 10.55 0.33 10.86
N THR A 391 9.93 0.22 12.04
CA THR A 391 8.54 0.65 12.29
C THR A 391 8.53 2.07 12.83
N VAL A 392 7.80 2.95 12.15
CA VAL A 392 7.51 4.32 12.60
C VAL A 392 6.08 4.37 13.12
N VAL A 393 5.89 4.87 14.33
CA VAL A 393 4.61 4.86 15.07
C VAL A 393 4.23 6.30 15.45
N THR A 394 3.03 6.71 15.06
CA THR A 394 2.49 8.06 15.28
C THR A 394 1.16 7.99 16.06
N PRO A 395 1.04 8.67 17.21
CA PRO A 395 -0.20 8.78 17.97
C PRO A 395 -1.19 9.72 17.29
N VAL A 396 -2.48 9.36 17.30
CA VAL A 396 -3.58 10.20 16.82
C VAL A 396 -4.29 10.81 18.01
N PHE A 397 -4.01 12.08 18.31
CA PHE A 397 -4.67 12.81 19.39
C PHE A 397 -6.02 13.39 18.99
N SER A 398 -6.91 13.54 19.97
CA SER A 398 -8.10 14.37 19.90
C SER A 398 -7.75 15.78 19.44
N LEU A 399 -8.55 16.36 18.53
CA LEU A 399 -8.34 17.74 18.09
C LEU A 399 -8.39 18.68 19.31
N PRO A 400 -7.52 19.71 19.41
CA PRO A 400 -7.79 20.81 20.31
C PRO A 400 -9.10 21.48 19.85
N LEU A 401 -10.00 21.71 20.81
CA LEU A 401 -11.17 22.58 20.64
C LEU A 401 -10.70 24.03 20.50
N GLU A 402 -10.13 24.39 19.35
CA GLU A 402 -9.91 25.79 19.03
C GLU A 402 -11.17 26.39 18.39
N GLY A 403 -11.86 27.17 19.22
CA GLY A 403 -12.48 28.45 18.87
C GLY A 403 -13.31 28.50 17.59
N ARG A 404 -14.62 28.67 17.76
CA ARG A 404 -15.45 29.39 16.78
C ARG A 404 -14.76 30.72 16.45
N VAL A 405 -14.00 30.78 15.36
CA VAL A 405 -13.51 32.03 14.80
C VAL A 405 -14.74 32.71 14.21
N ALA A 406 -15.38 33.53 15.05
CA ALA A 406 -16.31 34.53 14.58
C ALA A 406 -15.56 35.39 13.56
N ALA A 407 -16.05 35.40 12.33
CA ALA A 407 -15.62 36.29 11.28
C ALA A 407 -15.67 37.74 11.80
N GLN A 408 -14.50 38.32 12.12
CA GLN A 408 -14.37 39.76 12.26
C GLN A 408 -13.90 40.33 10.93
N ARG A 409 -14.79 41.12 10.33
CA ARG A 409 -14.56 41.92 9.13
C ARG A 409 -13.41 42.91 9.37
N PRO A 410 -12.63 43.27 8.34
CA PRO A 410 -11.64 44.32 8.46
C PRO A 410 -12.33 45.69 8.44
N GLY A 411 -12.10 46.52 9.45
CA GLY A 411 -12.48 47.92 9.44
C GLY A 411 -12.08 48.65 10.72
N GLY A 412 -11.30 49.73 10.56
CA GLY A 412 -11.19 50.79 11.58
C GLY A 412 -9.77 51.21 11.93
N VAL A 413 -9.37 52.37 11.42
CA VAL A 413 -8.17 53.14 11.72
C VAL A 413 -8.30 53.85 13.08
N LEU A 414 -7.14 54.28 13.65
CA LEU A 414 -6.87 55.22 14.78
C LEU A 414 -6.56 54.53 16.12
N SER A 415 -5.65 54.97 16.99
CA SER A 415 -4.54 55.94 17.01
C SER A 415 -3.85 55.82 18.38
N GLU A 416 -2.54 56.11 18.41
CA GLU A 416 -1.64 56.49 19.53
C GLU A 416 -2.11 56.56 21.00
N GLY A 417 -1.25 56.13 21.94
CA GLY A 417 -1.36 56.53 23.36
C GLY A 417 -0.50 55.80 24.41
N THR A 418 0.77 56.21 24.55
CA THR A 418 1.55 56.41 25.81
C THR A 418 1.84 55.28 26.83
N ALA A 419 3.12 54.85 26.82
CA ALA A 419 4.13 54.74 27.90
C ALA A 419 3.78 54.72 29.42
N ARG A 420 4.39 53.76 30.16
CA ARG A 420 5.39 53.92 31.27
C ARG A 420 5.63 52.58 32.02
N ALA A 421 6.87 52.06 32.07
CA ALA A 421 7.84 52.04 33.21
C ALA A 421 7.44 51.10 34.39
N SER A 422 8.29 50.29 35.05
CA SER A 422 9.73 50.01 35.04
C SER A 422 10.08 48.91 36.08
N ASN A 423 10.90 47.91 35.69
CA ASN A 423 12.06 47.30 36.41
C ASN A 423 11.89 46.54 37.76
N PRO A 424 12.91 45.76 38.20
CA PRO A 424 13.44 44.50 37.63
C PRO A 424 13.53 43.41 38.74
N VAL A 425 14.06 42.20 38.46
CA VAL A 425 14.97 41.40 39.32
C VAL A 425 15.07 39.97 38.75
N ASP A 426 16.32 39.55 38.58
CA ASP A 426 16.84 38.18 38.41
C ASP A 426 18.01 38.06 39.44
N PRO A 427 18.57 36.89 39.85
CA PRO A 427 18.33 35.54 39.33
C PRO A 427 18.36 34.35 40.34
N THR A 428 17.98 33.15 39.82
CA THR A 428 18.40 31.75 40.14
C THR A 428 17.99 31.06 41.49
N PRO A 429 18.17 29.72 41.62
CA PRO A 429 17.37 28.66 40.99
C PRO A 429 16.84 27.64 42.03
N SER A 430 15.68 27.01 41.81
CA SER A 430 15.27 25.85 42.62
C SER A 430 14.60 24.79 41.76
N ALA A 431 15.22 23.63 41.76
CA ALA A 431 14.71 22.38 41.23
C ALA A 431 13.37 22.02 41.90
N ALA A 432 12.38 21.74 41.07
CA ALA A 432 11.26 20.86 41.41
C ALA A 432 10.77 20.23 40.11
N VAL A 433 11.05 18.93 39.98
CA VAL A 433 10.50 18.05 38.96
C VAL A 433 8.99 18.00 39.18
N GLY A 434 8.25 18.81 38.41
CA GLY A 434 6.80 18.74 38.31
C GLY A 434 6.44 18.08 37.00
N GLY A 435 6.15 16.77 37.04
CA GLY A 435 5.50 16.08 35.94
C GLY A 435 4.15 16.73 35.69
N THR A 436 4.02 17.43 34.57
CA THR A 436 2.74 17.92 34.09
C THR A 436 1.95 16.72 33.58
N SER A 437 0.98 16.28 34.38
CA SER A 437 -0.10 15.40 33.93
C SER A 437 -0.78 16.04 32.70
N PRO A 438 -1.14 15.26 31.66
CA PRO A 438 -1.74 15.82 30.45
C PRO A 438 -2.99 16.63 30.79
N SER A 439 -3.06 17.82 30.21
CA SER A 439 -4.21 18.71 30.35
C SER A 439 -5.46 18.03 29.78
N ARG A 440 -6.63 18.44 30.25
CA ARG A 440 -7.94 17.76 30.09
C ARG A 440 -8.51 17.73 28.64
N GLY A 441 -7.66 17.72 27.61
CA GLY A 441 -8.03 17.71 26.19
C GLY A 441 -7.06 16.99 25.24
N GLU A 442 -6.06 16.26 25.76
CA GLU A 442 -5.05 15.55 24.96
C GLU A 442 -5.19 14.02 25.16
N GLU A 443 -6.27 13.43 24.65
CA GLU A 443 -6.46 11.98 24.68
C GLU A 443 -5.96 11.36 23.36
N ILE A 444 -5.22 10.26 23.45
CA ILE A 444 -4.86 9.45 22.28
C ILE A 444 -6.09 8.64 21.87
N LEU A 445 -6.54 8.83 20.64
CA LEU A 445 -7.68 8.14 20.07
C LEU A 445 -7.26 6.82 19.41
N PHE A 446 -6.24 6.89 18.55
CA PHE A 446 -5.79 5.80 17.68
C PHE A 446 -4.28 5.88 17.45
N TRP A 447 -3.75 4.93 16.67
CA TRP A 447 -2.38 4.98 16.17
C TRP A 447 -2.33 4.72 14.67
N ALA A 448 -1.36 5.35 14.01
CA ALA A 448 -0.96 5.04 12.65
C ALA A 448 0.49 4.55 12.68
N ALA A 449 0.80 3.49 11.95
CA ALA A 449 2.17 3.04 11.82
C ALA A 449 2.50 2.58 10.40
N SER A 450 3.76 2.74 10.03
CA SER A 450 4.33 2.22 8.80
C SER A 450 5.62 1.49 9.12
N ARG A 451 5.89 0.39 8.42
CA ARG A 451 7.14 -0.36 8.50
C ARG A 451 7.74 -0.44 7.12
N GLY A 452 8.99 -0.05 6.95
CA GLY A 452 9.70 -0.10 5.68
C GLY A 452 11.00 -0.89 5.82
N HIS A 453 11.32 -1.70 4.82
CA HIS A 453 12.60 -2.40 4.76
C HIS A 453 13.66 -1.47 4.17
N HIS A 454 14.58 -1.01 5.01
CA HIS A 454 15.70 -0.19 4.58
C HIS A 454 16.76 -1.01 3.87
N ALA A 455 17.29 -0.50 2.77
CA ALA A 455 18.27 -1.22 1.96
C ALA A 455 19.56 -1.57 2.73
N ASP A 456 19.92 -0.81 3.76
CA ASP A 456 21.04 -1.08 4.67
C ASP A 456 20.85 -0.27 5.95
N ILE A 457 21.01 -0.89 7.12
CA ILE A 457 21.06 -0.25 8.44
C ILE A 457 22.39 -0.58 9.15
N GLY A 458 23.42 -0.98 8.39
CA GLY A 458 24.74 -1.37 8.88
C GLY A 458 24.96 -2.88 8.88
N GLY A 459 25.74 -3.36 9.84
CA GLY A 459 26.08 -4.79 9.96
C GLY A 459 27.35 -5.17 9.19
N THR A 460 27.82 -6.41 9.34
CA THR A 460 29.12 -6.82 8.79
C THR A 460 29.11 -6.99 7.27
N ALA A 461 27.94 -7.19 6.66
CA ALA A 461 27.76 -7.31 5.20
C ALA A 461 26.80 -6.21 4.68
N PRO A 462 26.92 -5.77 3.41
CA PRO A 462 25.97 -4.86 2.80
C PRO A 462 24.56 -5.44 2.78
N GLY A 463 23.56 -4.58 2.87
CA GLY A 463 22.16 -5.03 2.85
C GLY A 463 21.61 -5.38 4.24
N SER A 464 22.46 -5.37 5.28
CA SER A 464 22.13 -5.79 6.65
C SER A 464 21.61 -7.23 6.79
N MET A 465 21.64 -8.03 5.72
CA MET A 465 21.34 -9.45 5.70
C MET A 465 22.59 -10.29 5.96
N THR A 466 23.25 -10.06 7.10
CA THR A 466 24.53 -10.71 7.42
C THR A 466 24.38 -12.23 7.55
N PRO A 467 24.93 -13.05 6.62
CA PRO A 467 24.67 -14.49 6.57
C PRO A 467 25.40 -15.28 7.66
N LEU A 468 26.45 -14.71 8.26
CA LEU A 468 27.30 -15.35 9.26
C LEU A 468 27.13 -14.76 10.67
N ALA A 469 26.12 -13.91 10.87
CA ALA A 469 25.87 -13.28 12.16
C ALA A 469 25.52 -14.32 13.22
N THR A 470 26.09 -14.13 14.40
CA THR A 470 25.79 -14.90 15.61
C THR A 470 25.17 -14.03 16.69
N THR A 471 25.38 -12.71 16.60
CA THR A 471 24.76 -11.71 17.46
C THR A 471 24.06 -10.62 16.64
N VAL A 472 23.01 -10.03 17.21
CA VAL A 472 22.21 -8.98 16.54
C VAL A 472 23.03 -7.72 16.22
N ASP A 473 24.05 -7.41 17.03
CA ASP A 473 24.94 -6.26 16.77
C ASP A 473 25.72 -6.42 15.44
N GLU A 474 25.95 -7.65 14.97
CA GLU A 474 26.58 -7.93 13.66
C GLU A 474 25.63 -7.71 12.48
N GLU A 475 24.33 -7.54 12.75
CA GLU A 475 23.28 -7.33 11.74
C GLU A 475 23.05 -5.84 11.43
N GLY A 476 23.42 -4.93 12.33
CA GLY A 476 23.31 -3.48 12.11
C GLY A 476 22.88 -2.70 13.33
N VAL A 477 22.39 -1.48 13.08
CA VAL A 477 21.96 -0.55 14.13
C VAL A 477 20.56 -0.91 14.64
N LEU A 478 20.45 -1.05 15.95
CA LEU A 478 19.21 -1.38 16.65
C LEU A 478 18.55 -0.13 17.27
N PHE A 479 17.27 0.05 16.97
CA PHE A 479 16.38 1.09 17.47
C PHE A 479 15.37 0.42 18.42
N ASP A 480 15.53 0.65 19.71
CA ASP A 480 14.64 0.04 20.70
C ASP A 480 13.38 0.87 20.95
N ASN A 481 13.57 2.16 21.25
CA ASN A 481 12.51 3.14 21.44
C ASN A 481 13.06 4.54 21.15
N PHE A 482 13.15 4.91 19.86
CA PHE A 482 13.72 6.20 19.47
C PHE A 482 12.62 7.20 19.15
N ARG A 483 12.46 8.26 19.96
CA ARG A 483 11.62 9.41 19.61
C ARG A 483 12.30 10.20 18.49
N ILE A 484 11.85 9.99 17.26
CA ILE A 484 12.41 10.57 16.03
C ILE A 484 11.85 11.97 15.71
N VAL A 485 10.62 12.24 16.17
CA VAL A 485 10.03 13.58 16.20
C VAL A 485 9.61 13.87 17.63
N ASP A 486 10.06 14.99 18.18
CA ASP A 486 9.69 15.45 19.52
C ASP A 486 8.82 16.70 19.37
N ARG A 487 7.52 16.57 19.64
CA ARG A 487 6.52 17.65 19.55
C ARG A 487 6.60 18.44 18.25
N GLY A 488 6.62 17.72 17.12
CA GLY A 488 6.70 18.29 15.77
C GLY A 488 8.11 18.66 15.30
N LYS A 489 9.15 18.52 16.13
CA LYS A 489 10.54 18.78 15.74
C LYS A 489 11.26 17.48 15.37
N PHE A 490 11.64 17.34 14.10
CA PHE A 490 12.43 16.21 13.62
C PHE A 490 13.87 16.23 14.20
N ARG A 491 14.29 15.12 14.82
CA ARG A 491 15.57 14.97 15.52
C ARG A 491 16.66 14.40 14.61
N GLU A 492 16.93 15.11 13.52
CA GLU A 492 17.83 14.65 12.44
C GLU A 492 19.25 14.34 12.93
N LYS A 493 19.83 15.21 13.75
CA LYS A 493 21.20 15.06 14.25
C LYS A 493 21.33 13.85 15.17
N GLU A 494 20.35 13.63 16.04
CA GLU A 494 20.34 12.48 16.94
C GLU A 494 20.13 11.18 16.18
N LEU A 495 19.30 11.19 15.14
CA LEU A 495 19.12 10.04 14.25
C LEU A 495 20.40 9.74 13.46
N GLU A 496 21.07 10.75 12.91
CA GLU A 496 22.35 10.60 12.22
C GLU A 496 23.41 10.01 13.16
N THR A 497 23.46 10.49 14.41
CA THR A 497 24.36 9.94 15.43
C THR A 497 24.02 8.49 15.72
N LEU A 498 22.73 8.15 15.91
CA LEU A 498 22.29 6.77 16.14
C LEU A 498 22.71 5.82 15.01
N LEU A 499 22.59 6.27 13.76
CA LEU A 499 22.96 5.49 12.57
C LEU A 499 24.47 5.31 12.38
N THR A 500 25.29 6.22 12.92
CA THR A 500 26.74 6.30 12.64
C THR A 500 27.63 5.93 13.83
N ASP A 501 27.14 6.10 15.07
CA ASP A 501 27.85 5.73 16.31
C ASP A 501 27.56 4.26 16.68
N HIS A 502 27.96 3.36 15.80
CA HIS A 502 27.83 1.92 16.00
C HIS A 502 29.08 1.20 15.48
N ARG A 503 29.39 0.02 16.03
CA ARG A 503 30.54 -0.78 15.57
C ARG A 503 30.44 -1.15 14.08
N TYR A 504 29.21 -1.35 13.61
CA TYR A 504 28.87 -1.63 12.23
C TYR A 504 27.80 -0.63 11.77
N PRO A 505 28.18 0.62 11.46
CA PRO A 505 27.24 1.70 11.22
C PRO A 505 26.53 1.56 9.88
N ALA A 506 25.41 2.27 9.72
CA ALA A 506 24.69 2.34 8.46
C ALA A 506 25.60 2.89 7.34
N ARG A 507 25.60 2.24 6.17
CA ARG A 507 26.46 2.64 5.05
C ARG A 507 25.99 3.90 4.35
N ASN A 508 24.67 4.15 4.37
CA ASN A 508 24.03 5.30 3.71
C ASN A 508 22.98 5.97 4.61
N PRO A 509 23.40 6.63 5.71
CA PRO A 509 22.48 7.25 6.67
C PRO A 509 21.57 8.30 6.03
N HIS A 510 22.00 8.97 4.97
CA HIS A 510 21.17 9.92 4.24
C HIS A 510 19.95 9.26 3.58
N GLN A 511 20.12 8.08 2.97
CA GLN A 511 19.00 7.29 2.46
C GLN A 511 18.10 6.80 3.59
N ASN A 512 18.66 6.35 4.72
CA ASN A 512 17.86 5.94 5.88
C ASN A 512 16.96 7.08 6.39
N ILE A 513 17.53 8.28 6.56
CA ILE A 513 16.80 9.47 7.01
C ILE A 513 15.70 9.86 6.01
N ALA A 514 15.97 9.78 4.70
CA ALA A 514 14.97 10.08 3.68
C ALA A 514 13.79 9.10 3.71
N ASP A 515 14.04 7.80 3.83
CA ASP A 515 13.00 6.79 3.93
C ASP A 515 12.19 6.92 5.25
N LEU A 516 12.84 7.27 6.37
CA LEU A 516 12.15 7.55 7.63
C LEU A 516 11.25 8.79 7.53
N LYS A 517 11.68 9.84 6.81
CA LYS A 517 10.83 11.01 6.51
C LYS A 517 9.61 10.60 5.66
N ALA A 518 9.77 9.69 4.70
CA ALA A 518 8.66 9.14 3.91
C ALA A 518 7.66 8.35 4.76
N GLN A 519 8.15 7.54 5.71
CA GLN A 519 7.30 6.82 6.68
C GLN A 519 6.52 7.76 7.59
N ILE A 520 7.15 8.83 8.07
CA ILE A 520 6.47 9.89 8.86
C ILE A 520 5.35 10.51 8.02
N ALA A 521 5.62 10.89 6.76
CA ALA A 521 4.62 11.46 5.86
C ALA A 521 3.44 10.51 5.61
N ALA A 522 3.71 9.20 5.44
CA ALA A 522 2.68 8.18 5.32
C ALA A 522 1.82 8.08 6.59
N ASN A 523 2.42 8.11 7.78
CA ASN A 523 1.67 8.10 9.03
C ASN A 523 0.81 9.36 9.21
N GLU A 524 1.31 10.54 8.87
CA GLU A 524 0.54 11.78 8.92
C GLU A 524 -0.67 11.75 7.98
N LYS A 525 -0.55 11.11 6.80
CA LYS A 525 -1.69 10.85 5.93
C LYS A 525 -2.74 9.97 6.62
N GLY A 526 -2.32 8.93 7.33
CA GLY A 526 -3.19 8.08 8.14
C GLY A 526 -3.91 8.85 9.25
N VAL A 527 -3.17 9.67 10.00
CA VAL A 527 -3.69 10.56 11.06
C VAL A 527 -4.77 11.49 10.50
N ALA A 528 -4.51 12.12 9.36
CA ALA A 528 -5.45 13.04 8.73
C ALA A 528 -6.76 12.34 8.30
N GLU A 529 -6.69 11.16 7.69
CA GLU A 529 -7.89 10.44 7.24
C GLU A 529 -8.68 9.84 8.43
N LEU A 530 -8.02 9.36 9.48
CA LEU A 530 -8.69 8.95 10.72
C LEU A 530 -9.45 10.11 11.38
N ARG A 531 -8.85 11.30 11.43
CA ARG A 531 -9.52 12.52 11.94
C ARG A 531 -10.73 12.91 11.09
N LYS A 532 -10.62 12.82 9.76
CA LYS A 532 -11.77 13.05 8.85
C LYS A 532 -12.89 12.06 9.11
N MET A 533 -12.57 10.78 9.32
CA MET A 533 -13.54 9.74 9.66
C MET A 533 -14.25 10.05 10.98
N VAL A 534 -13.52 10.41 12.05
CA VAL A 534 -14.11 10.83 13.33
C VAL A 534 -15.01 12.05 13.17
N THR A 535 -14.60 13.03 12.35
CA THR A 535 -15.40 14.23 12.08
C THR A 535 -16.71 13.89 11.35
N HIS A 536 -16.70 12.86 10.51
CA HIS A 536 -17.86 12.44 9.73
C HIS A 536 -18.84 11.56 10.51
N PHE A 537 -18.32 10.52 11.17
CA PHE A 537 -19.13 9.47 11.81
C PHE A 537 -19.27 9.62 13.34
N GLY A 538 -18.42 10.43 13.98
CA GLY A 538 -18.32 10.53 15.44
C GLY A 538 -17.35 9.50 16.03
N LEU A 539 -16.69 9.85 17.14
CA LEU A 539 -15.68 9.01 17.78
C LEU A 539 -16.25 7.66 18.24
N ASP A 540 -17.35 7.69 18.99
CA ASP A 540 -17.98 6.49 19.57
C ASP A 540 -18.34 5.45 18.50
N VAL A 541 -18.79 5.91 17.33
CA VAL A 541 -19.14 5.05 16.19
C VAL A 541 -17.87 4.45 15.59
N VAL A 542 -16.86 5.27 15.31
CA VAL A 542 -15.58 4.78 14.75
C VAL A 542 -14.97 3.72 15.67
N GLU A 543 -14.93 3.97 16.97
CA GLU A 543 -14.39 3.02 17.96
C GLU A 543 -15.18 1.71 18.03
N ALA A 544 -16.52 1.79 18.03
CA ALA A 544 -17.36 0.60 17.99
C ALA A 544 -17.09 -0.25 16.74
N TYR A 545 -17.00 0.39 15.57
CA TYR A 545 -16.76 -0.34 14.32
C TYR A 545 -15.34 -0.87 14.16
N MET A 546 -14.32 -0.26 14.77
CA MET A 546 -13.01 -0.90 14.91
C MET A 546 -13.11 -2.24 15.64
N GLY A 547 -13.89 -2.27 16.73
CA GLY A 547 -14.19 -3.49 17.48
C GLY A 547 -14.95 -4.53 16.65
N HIS A 548 -16.04 -4.11 15.99
CA HIS A 548 -16.88 -5.01 15.17
C HIS A 548 -16.10 -5.64 14.01
N VAL A 549 -15.20 -4.88 13.37
CA VAL A 549 -14.32 -5.39 12.28
C VAL A 549 -13.36 -6.46 12.79
N GLN A 550 -12.84 -6.30 14.02
CA GLN A 550 -12.02 -7.33 14.65
C GLN A 550 -12.85 -8.55 15.08
N ASP A 551 -14.07 -8.36 15.59
CA ASP A 551 -14.95 -9.47 15.97
C ASP A 551 -15.38 -10.32 14.78
N ASN A 552 -15.67 -9.68 13.64
CA ASN A 552 -15.98 -10.38 12.39
C ASN A 552 -14.79 -11.22 11.88
N ALA A 553 -13.57 -10.70 12.00
CA ALA A 553 -12.36 -11.45 11.64
C ALA A 553 -12.14 -12.65 12.57
N ALA A 554 -12.36 -12.48 13.88
CA ALA A 554 -12.30 -13.58 14.84
C ALA A 554 -13.31 -14.68 14.48
N GLU A 555 -14.55 -14.29 14.17
CA GLU A 555 -15.60 -15.24 13.83
C GLU A 555 -15.34 -15.95 12.49
N SER A 556 -14.71 -15.27 11.55
CA SER A 556 -14.27 -15.88 10.29
C SER A 556 -13.20 -16.96 10.50
N VAL A 557 -12.27 -16.74 11.43
CA VAL A 557 -11.29 -17.77 11.81
C VAL A 557 -11.94 -18.92 12.58
N ARG A 558 -12.92 -18.66 13.47
CA ARG A 558 -13.64 -19.74 14.17
C ARG A 558 -14.33 -20.72 13.20
N ARG A 559 -14.87 -20.24 12.08
CA ARG A 559 -15.45 -21.10 11.03
C ARG A 559 -14.41 -22.02 10.36
N VAL A 560 -13.15 -21.59 10.27
CA VAL A 560 -12.06 -22.45 9.78
C VAL A 560 -11.80 -23.60 10.74
N LEU A 561 -11.84 -23.32 12.04
CA LEU A 561 -11.54 -24.32 13.06
C LEU A 561 -12.44 -25.55 12.94
N GLU A 562 -13.72 -25.37 12.57
CA GLU A 562 -14.71 -26.43 12.32
C GLU A 562 -14.27 -27.48 11.29
N ARG A 563 -13.32 -27.13 10.41
CA ARG A 563 -12.85 -28.00 9.31
C ARG A 563 -11.48 -28.63 9.58
N LEU A 564 -10.71 -28.09 10.50
CA LEU A 564 -9.42 -28.67 10.90
C LEU A 564 -9.64 -29.97 11.70
N PRO A 565 -8.68 -30.92 11.70
CA PRO A 565 -8.75 -32.07 12.59
C PRO A 565 -8.66 -31.65 14.07
N ASP A 566 -9.18 -32.48 14.97
CA ASP A 566 -9.16 -32.18 16.42
C ASP A 566 -7.74 -32.07 16.99
N SER A 567 -6.81 -32.84 16.41
CA SER A 567 -5.37 -32.74 16.69
C SER A 567 -4.58 -33.10 15.46
N SER A 568 -3.55 -32.32 15.14
CA SER A 568 -2.55 -32.65 14.14
C SER A 568 -1.17 -32.17 14.56
N GLU A 569 -0.14 -32.82 14.04
CA GLU A 569 1.26 -32.56 14.38
C GLU A 569 2.10 -32.58 13.10
N TYR A 570 3.11 -31.73 13.05
CA TYR A 570 4.08 -31.72 11.95
C TYR A 570 5.47 -31.36 12.47
N GLU A 571 6.48 -32.05 11.96
CA GLU A 571 7.88 -31.76 12.23
C GLU A 571 8.57 -31.30 10.94
N TYR A 572 9.15 -30.12 10.98
CA TYR A 572 9.85 -29.52 9.85
C TYR A 572 11.36 -29.47 10.12
N PRO A 573 12.18 -30.34 9.50
CA PRO A 573 13.62 -30.29 9.59
C PRO A 573 14.19 -29.21 8.66
N THR A 574 15.14 -28.41 9.16
CA THR A 574 15.80 -27.33 8.40
C THR A 574 17.22 -27.73 7.95
N ASP A 575 17.79 -26.99 7.00
CA ASP A 575 19.16 -27.19 6.50
C ASP A 575 20.23 -27.00 7.60
N THR A 576 19.93 -26.24 8.67
CA THR A 576 20.84 -26.00 9.80
C THR A 576 20.86 -27.16 10.80
N GLY A 577 19.98 -28.14 10.65
CA GLY A 577 19.78 -29.25 11.59
C GLY A 577 18.81 -28.92 12.73
N GLN A 578 18.30 -27.69 12.82
CA GLN A 578 17.21 -27.35 13.74
C GLN A 578 15.88 -27.93 13.21
N ILE A 579 14.99 -28.29 14.13
CA ILE A 579 13.67 -28.83 13.85
C ILE A 579 12.63 -27.92 14.48
N ILE A 580 11.65 -27.50 13.67
CA ILE A 580 10.43 -26.84 14.12
C ILE A 580 9.37 -27.91 14.31
N LYS A 581 8.74 -27.93 15.49
CA LYS A 581 7.63 -28.84 15.79
C LYS A 581 6.40 -28.00 16.05
N VAL A 582 5.29 -28.37 15.45
CA VAL A 582 4.02 -27.72 15.71
C VAL A 582 2.93 -28.76 15.92
N LYS A 583 2.15 -28.54 16.97
CA LYS A 583 0.93 -29.27 17.26
C LYS A 583 -0.24 -28.30 17.23
N ILE A 584 -1.27 -28.62 16.45
CA ILE A 584 -2.52 -27.86 16.42
C ILE A 584 -3.59 -28.71 17.10
N THR A 585 -4.26 -28.15 18.11
CA THR A 585 -5.39 -28.79 18.78
C THR A 585 -6.60 -27.88 18.75
N VAL A 586 -7.79 -28.42 18.50
CA VAL A 586 -9.03 -27.65 18.36
C VAL A 586 -9.99 -28.02 19.49
N ASP A 587 -10.39 -27.03 20.29
CA ASP A 587 -11.50 -27.15 21.24
C ASP A 587 -12.79 -26.72 20.54
N ARG A 588 -13.62 -27.71 20.18
CA ARG A 588 -14.90 -27.50 19.49
C ARG A 588 -15.92 -26.74 20.33
N GLN A 589 -15.89 -26.91 21.65
CA GLN A 589 -16.87 -26.28 22.54
C GLN A 589 -16.58 -24.79 22.69
N LYS A 590 -15.30 -24.43 22.82
CA LYS A 590 -14.87 -23.03 22.90
C LYS A 590 -14.73 -22.37 21.53
N ARG A 591 -14.65 -23.17 20.46
CA ARG A 591 -14.30 -22.72 19.09
C ARG A 591 -12.96 -21.97 19.11
N GLU A 592 -11.98 -22.59 19.75
CA GLU A 592 -10.61 -22.09 19.90
C GLU A 592 -9.62 -23.15 19.43
N ALA A 593 -8.46 -22.72 18.94
CA ALA A 593 -7.35 -23.61 18.61
C ALA A 593 -6.10 -23.24 19.40
N THR A 594 -5.34 -24.26 19.82
CA THR A 594 -4.00 -24.06 20.37
C THR A 594 -2.96 -24.50 19.35
N VAL A 595 -2.06 -23.59 19.01
CA VAL A 595 -0.87 -23.81 18.18
C VAL A 595 0.32 -23.87 19.13
N ASP A 596 0.85 -25.08 19.34
CA ASP A 596 1.89 -25.36 20.30
C ASP A 596 3.20 -25.73 19.61
N PHE A 597 4.23 -24.91 19.83
CA PHE A 597 5.59 -25.10 19.30
C PHE A 597 6.53 -25.84 20.25
N THR A 598 6.01 -26.44 21.33
CA THR A 598 6.78 -27.24 22.29
C THR A 598 7.56 -28.37 21.58
N GLY A 599 8.84 -28.49 21.92
CA GLY A 599 9.76 -29.43 21.27
C GLY A 599 10.49 -28.87 20.05
N THR A 600 10.18 -27.64 19.63
CA THR A 600 11.02 -26.88 18.68
C THR A 600 12.42 -26.67 19.25
N SER A 601 13.42 -26.73 18.37
CA SER A 601 14.83 -26.69 18.75
C SER A 601 15.22 -25.41 19.50
N PRO A 602 16.23 -25.48 20.40
CA PRO A 602 16.74 -24.31 21.11
C PRO A 602 17.38 -23.30 20.14
N VAL A 603 17.55 -22.07 20.62
CA VAL A 603 18.37 -21.04 19.95
C VAL A 603 19.77 -21.59 19.64
N MET A 604 20.27 -21.33 18.44
CA MET A 604 21.64 -21.65 18.05
C MET A 604 22.42 -20.36 17.77
N LYS A 605 23.76 -20.44 17.85
CA LYS A 605 24.66 -19.35 17.47
C LYS A 605 24.76 -19.23 15.94
N ASN A 606 23.65 -18.88 15.32
CA ASN A 606 23.47 -18.56 13.92
C ASN A 606 22.38 -17.47 13.82
N ASN A 607 22.03 -17.06 12.60
CA ASN A 607 21.01 -16.04 12.34
C ASN A 607 19.61 -16.61 12.04
N PHE A 608 19.40 -17.94 12.12
CA PHE A 608 18.13 -18.63 11.85
C PHE A 608 17.18 -18.64 13.06
N ASN A 609 17.35 -17.73 14.01
CA ASN A 609 16.40 -17.57 15.11
C ASN A 609 15.33 -16.55 14.69
N ALA A 610 14.05 -16.90 14.81
CA ALA A 610 12.94 -16.00 14.54
C ALA A 610 12.41 -15.41 15.86
N PRO A 611 12.32 -14.08 16.01
CA PRO A 611 11.64 -13.45 17.13
C PRO A 611 10.18 -13.92 17.25
N GLU A 612 9.65 -13.93 18.47
CA GLU A 612 8.25 -14.32 18.71
C GLU A 612 7.23 -13.58 17.81
N PRO A 613 7.37 -12.26 17.54
CA PRO A 613 6.50 -11.57 16.58
C PRO A 613 6.47 -12.20 15.18
N VAL A 614 7.60 -12.75 14.69
CA VAL A 614 7.67 -13.43 13.38
C VAL A 614 6.91 -14.75 13.39
N ALA A 615 7.06 -15.54 14.46
CA ALA A 615 6.32 -16.81 14.59
C ALA A 615 4.81 -16.56 14.71
N ARG A 616 4.40 -15.53 15.46
CA ARG A 616 2.99 -15.09 15.54
C ARG A 616 2.46 -14.64 14.18
N ALA A 617 3.26 -13.93 13.39
CA ALA A 617 2.91 -13.52 12.03
C ALA A 617 2.63 -14.72 11.12
N ALA A 618 3.47 -15.75 11.17
CA ALA A 618 3.29 -16.98 10.39
C ALA A 618 2.00 -17.71 10.79
N VAL A 619 1.67 -17.77 12.08
CA VAL A 619 0.39 -18.33 12.56
C VAL A 619 -0.79 -17.52 12.02
N LEU A 620 -0.77 -16.21 12.17
CA LEU A 620 -1.83 -15.31 11.67
C LEU A 620 -2.04 -15.51 10.16
N TYR A 621 -0.95 -15.50 9.39
CA TYR A 621 -0.97 -15.71 7.95
C TYR A 621 -1.58 -17.06 7.57
N ALA A 622 -1.12 -18.16 8.19
CA ALA A 622 -1.63 -19.50 7.88
C ALA A 622 -3.14 -19.61 8.12
N PHE A 623 -3.62 -19.18 9.30
CA PHE A 623 -5.06 -19.21 9.59
C PHE A 623 -5.85 -18.29 8.67
N ARG A 624 -5.31 -17.12 8.28
CA ARG A 624 -5.97 -16.23 7.34
C ARG A 624 -6.12 -16.84 5.95
N VAL A 625 -5.09 -17.52 5.44
CA VAL A 625 -5.14 -18.22 4.15
C VAL A 625 -6.24 -19.28 4.17
N MET A 626 -6.36 -20.01 5.29
CA MET A 626 -7.39 -21.04 5.48
C MET A 626 -8.83 -20.51 5.54
N VAL A 627 -9.05 -19.19 5.71
CA VAL A 627 -10.40 -18.61 5.68
C VAL A 627 -11.03 -18.69 4.28
N GLU A 628 -10.23 -18.64 3.20
CA GLU A 628 -10.71 -18.68 1.81
C GLU A 628 -11.75 -17.62 1.43
N ASP A 629 -11.74 -16.50 2.14
CA ASP A 629 -12.66 -15.37 1.93
C ASP A 629 -11.90 -14.03 1.96
N MET A 630 -12.52 -12.95 1.49
CA MET A 630 -11.97 -11.60 1.48
C MET A 630 -12.28 -10.87 2.80
N ILE A 631 -11.67 -11.31 3.90
CA ILE A 631 -11.71 -10.59 5.18
C ILE A 631 -10.50 -9.65 5.36
N PRO A 632 -10.66 -8.49 6.02
CA PRO A 632 -9.53 -7.63 6.36
C PRO A 632 -8.54 -8.34 7.27
N MET A 633 -7.27 -7.94 7.17
CA MET A 633 -6.24 -8.44 8.05
C MET A 633 -6.18 -7.58 9.31
N ASN A 634 -6.55 -8.15 10.46
CA ASN A 634 -6.55 -7.43 11.73
C ASN A 634 -6.27 -8.36 12.93
N ALA A 635 -6.14 -7.77 14.13
CA ALA A 635 -5.83 -8.51 15.36
C ALA A 635 -6.92 -9.52 15.77
N GLY A 636 -8.15 -9.36 15.27
CA GLY A 636 -9.26 -10.27 15.48
C GLY A 636 -8.97 -11.71 15.05
N CYS A 637 -8.21 -11.90 13.96
CA CYS A 637 -7.84 -13.21 13.44
C CYS A 637 -7.12 -14.10 14.47
N LEU A 638 -6.40 -13.51 15.43
CA LEU A 638 -5.68 -14.26 16.47
C LEU A 638 -6.47 -14.47 17.76
N ARG A 639 -7.61 -13.78 17.96
CA ARG A 639 -8.44 -13.95 19.17
C ARG A 639 -8.83 -15.42 19.46
N PRO A 640 -9.24 -16.25 18.47
CA PRO A 640 -9.58 -17.64 18.73
C PRO A 640 -8.36 -18.58 18.74
N ILE A 641 -7.14 -18.05 18.64
CA ILE A 641 -5.90 -18.84 18.51
C ILE A 641 -4.99 -18.60 19.71
N ASN A 642 -4.84 -19.62 20.55
CA ASN A 642 -3.84 -19.65 21.61
C ASN A 642 -2.48 -20.09 21.03
N ILE A 643 -1.44 -19.29 21.19
CA ILE A 643 -0.11 -19.58 20.65
C ILE A 643 0.84 -19.87 21.81
N ILE A 644 1.46 -21.05 21.81
CA ILE A 644 2.44 -21.45 22.81
C ILE A 644 3.81 -21.56 22.12
N ILE A 645 4.73 -20.67 22.50
CA ILE A 645 6.13 -20.69 22.05
C ILE A 645 7.02 -20.79 23.30
N PRO A 646 7.77 -21.88 23.49
CA PRO A 646 8.65 -22.05 24.65
C PRO A 646 9.76 -21.00 24.69
N ASP A 647 10.10 -20.51 25.89
CA ASP A 647 11.24 -19.61 26.09
C ASP A 647 12.56 -20.30 25.70
N GLY A 648 13.45 -19.57 25.03
CA GLY A 648 14.77 -20.07 24.64
C GLY A 648 14.77 -21.03 23.44
N CYS A 649 13.62 -21.29 22.82
CA CYS A 649 13.56 -21.94 21.52
C CYS A 649 13.93 -20.96 20.40
N MET A 650 14.27 -21.48 19.21
CA MET A 650 14.65 -20.66 18.06
C MET A 650 13.55 -19.69 17.59
N LEU A 651 12.29 -19.89 18.02
CA LEU A 651 11.14 -19.02 17.70
C LEU A 651 10.85 -17.97 18.79
N LYS A 652 11.65 -17.96 19.86
CA LYS A 652 11.63 -16.94 20.93
C LYS A 652 13.04 -16.70 21.48
N PRO A 653 13.96 -16.22 20.62
CA PRO A 653 15.30 -15.85 21.03
C PRO A 653 15.29 -14.63 21.96
N ALA A 654 16.30 -14.57 22.82
CA ALA A 654 16.59 -13.39 23.64
C ALA A 654 17.81 -12.64 23.08
N TYR A 655 17.91 -11.35 23.41
CA TYR A 655 19.12 -10.57 23.16
C TYR A 655 20.35 -11.28 23.77
N PRO A 656 21.48 -11.40 23.05
CA PRO A 656 21.81 -10.75 21.77
C PRO A 656 21.75 -11.69 20.55
N ALA A 657 20.95 -12.75 20.52
CA ALA A 657 20.98 -13.74 19.43
C ALA A 657 20.67 -13.12 18.05
N ALA A 658 21.43 -13.46 17.02
CA ALA A 658 21.15 -13.04 15.64
C ALA A 658 19.81 -13.60 15.12
N VAL A 659 19.08 -12.81 14.34
CA VAL A 659 17.69 -13.07 13.91
C VAL A 659 17.38 -12.73 12.45
N VAL A 660 18.34 -12.24 11.66
CA VAL A 660 18.03 -11.74 10.31
C VAL A 660 17.49 -12.84 9.37
N ALA A 661 17.97 -14.08 9.47
CA ALA A 661 17.38 -15.22 8.73
C ALA A 661 16.05 -15.70 9.36
N GLY A 662 15.77 -15.31 10.60
CA GLY A 662 14.50 -15.52 11.27
C GLY A 662 13.30 -14.98 10.47
N ASN A 663 13.43 -13.74 10.00
CA ASN A 663 12.40 -13.03 9.24
C ASN A 663 12.15 -13.65 7.85
N VAL A 664 13.20 -14.12 7.18
CA VAL A 664 13.16 -14.44 5.74
C VAL A 664 13.27 -15.93 5.40
N GLU A 665 13.78 -16.76 6.32
CA GLU A 665 13.89 -18.22 6.12
C GLU A 665 13.04 -18.97 7.15
N THR A 666 13.29 -18.72 8.43
CA THR A 666 12.63 -19.47 9.51
C THR A 666 11.13 -19.22 9.53
N SER A 667 10.69 -18.00 9.20
CA SER A 667 9.27 -17.67 9.01
C SER A 667 8.61 -18.52 7.91
N GLN A 668 9.32 -18.80 6.81
CA GLN A 668 8.85 -19.68 5.74
C GLN A 668 8.76 -21.13 6.22
N HIS A 669 9.75 -21.59 7.00
CA HIS A 669 9.74 -22.92 7.60
C HIS A 669 8.59 -23.12 8.59
N VAL A 670 8.31 -22.13 9.45
CA VAL A 670 7.16 -22.16 10.37
C VAL A 670 5.85 -22.22 9.58
N THR A 671 5.74 -21.44 8.50
CA THR A 671 4.56 -21.43 7.64
C THR A 671 4.34 -22.79 6.94
N ASN A 672 5.40 -23.39 6.39
CA ASN A 672 5.35 -24.73 5.84
C ASN A 672 4.92 -25.76 6.90
N ALA A 673 5.47 -25.69 8.12
CA ALA A 673 5.09 -26.59 9.21
C ALA A 673 3.61 -26.48 9.57
N LEU A 674 3.07 -25.25 9.61
CA LEU A 674 1.65 -25.00 9.87
C LEU A 674 0.74 -25.59 8.79
N PHE A 675 1.03 -25.34 7.51
CA PHE A 675 0.23 -25.91 6.42
C PHE A 675 0.38 -27.43 6.31
N GLY A 676 1.56 -27.97 6.61
CA GLY A 676 1.80 -29.40 6.74
C GLY A 676 0.94 -30.02 7.84
N ALA A 677 0.87 -29.40 9.03
CA ALA A 677 0.00 -29.84 10.12
C ALA A 677 -1.50 -29.73 9.77
N MET A 678 -1.89 -28.73 8.99
CA MET A 678 -3.27 -28.56 8.52
C MET A 678 -3.63 -29.49 7.35
N GLY A 679 -2.64 -30.11 6.70
CA GLY A 679 -2.86 -30.95 5.51
C GLY A 679 -3.37 -30.16 4.29
N ALA A 680 -3.10 -28.86 4.24
CA ALA A 680 -3.69 -27.95 3.26
C ALA A 680 -2.88 -27.86 1.95
N MET A 681 -1.56 -27.83 2.05
CA MET A 681 -0.66 -27.72 0.89
C MET A 681 0.72 -28.31 1.18
N ALA A 682 1.42 -28.69 0.11
CA ALA A 682 2.80 -29.14 0.17
C ALA A 682 3.75 -28.01 0.58
N ASN A 683 5.00 -28.35 0.90
CA ASN A 683 5.98 -27.36 1.31
C ASN A 683 6.29 -26.42 0.13
N ALA A 684 6.15 -25.11 0.37
CA ALA A 684 6.67 -24.11 -0.53
C ALA A 684 8.21 -24.11 -0.53
N GLN A 685 8.82 -23.26 -1.36
CA GLN A 685 10.27 -23.14 -1.48
C GLN A 685 11.04 -22.94 -0.16
N GLY A 686 10.37 -22.50 0.92
CA GLY A 686 10.94 -22.44 2.28
C GLY A 686 12.03 -21.38 2.46
N THR A 687 12.24 -20.51 1.47
CA THR A 687 13.27 -19.47 1.46
C THR A 687 12.77 -18.26 0.69
N MET A 688 13.26 -17.07 1.02
CA MET A 688 13.08 -15.88 0.18
C MET A 688 14.25 -15.67 -0.80
N ASN A 689 15.27 -16.53 -0.76
CA ASN A 689 16.49 -16.46 -1.58
C ASN A 689 17.13 -15.05 -1.56
N ASN A 690 17.41 -14.53 -0.37
CA ASN A 690 17.85 -13.16 -0.17
C ASN A 690 19.24 -12.94 -0.76
N LEU A 691 19.29 -12.21 -1.87
CA LEU A 691 20.53 -11.79 -2.50
C LEU A 691 20.83 -10.36 -2.08
N THR A 692 21.99 -10.17 -1.46
CA THR A 692 22.50 -8.84 -1.14
C THR A 692 23.84 -8.62 -1.81
N PHE A 693 24.08 -7.39 -2.24
CA PHE A 693 25.40 -6.97 -2.68
C PHE A 693 25.60 -5.48 -2.46
N GLY A 694 26.84 -5.05 -2.38
CA GLY A 694 27.12 -3.63 -2.25
C GLY A 694 28.58 -3.29 -2.02
N ASN A 695 28.80 -1.99 -1.88
CA ASN A 695 30.07 -1.39 -1.51
C ASN A 695 29.79 -0.08 -0.73
N LYS A 696 30.74 0.85 -0.69
CA LYS A 696 30.57 2.14 0.01
C LYS A 696 29.50 3.06 -0.60
N ILE A 697 29.17 2.87 -1.87
CA ILE A 697 28.29 3.74 -2.64
C ILE A 697 26.92 3.08 -2.83
N TYR A 698 26.91 1.78 -3.15
CA TYR A 698 25.71 1.03 -3.50
C TYR A 698 25.39 -0.04 -2.46
N GLN A 699 24.10 -0.16 -2.10
CA GLN A 699 23.59 -1.24 -1.24
C GLN A 699 22.34 -1.83 -1.89
N TYR A 700 22.36 -3.13 -2.11
CA TYR A 700 21.31 -3.89 -2.76
C TYR A 700 20.83 -5.03 -1.87
N TYR A 701 19.51 -5.18 -1.80
CA TYR A 701 18.83 -6.30 -1.17
C TYR A 701 17.67 -6.72 -2.06
N GLU A 702 17.46 -8.02 -2.30
CA GLU A 702 16.25 -8.50 -2.96
C GLU A 702 15.91 -9.93 -2.57
N THR A 703 14.61 -10.23 -2.47
CA THR A 703 14.07 -11.59 -2.39
C THR A 703 13.78 -12.12 -3.80
N ILE A 704 14.18 -13.36 -4.10
CA ILE A 704 14.02 -13.95 -5.43
C ILE A 704 12.94 -15.04 -5.40
N CYS A 705 11.94 -14.89 -6.27
CA CYS A 705 10.78 -15.76 -6.34
C CYS A 705 11.07 -17.18 -6.89
N SER A 706 10.16 -18.10 -6.63
CA SER A 706 10.12 -19.45 -7.18
C SER A 706 8.68 -19.83 -7.52
N GLY A 707 8.31 -21.10 -7.49
CA GLY A 707 6.92 -21.53 -7.62
C GLY A 707 6.15 -21.50 -6.29
N SER A 708 4.82 -21.44 -6.37
CA SER A 708 3.93 -21.74 -5.25
C SER A 708 3.64 -23.25 -5.14
N PRO A 709 3.35 -23.76 -3.93
CA PRO A 709 3.06 -25.18 -3.74
C PRO A 709 1.71 -25.57 -4.32
N ALA A 710 1.57 -26.85 -4.63
CA ALA A 710 0.27 -27.47 -4.88
C ALA A 710 -0.43 -27.80 -3.55
N GLY A 711 -1.75 -27.89 -3.58
CA GLY A 711 -2.53 -28.14 -2.37
C GLY A 711 -3.99 -28.41 -2.64
N GLN A 712 -4.81 -28.22 -1.62
CA GLN A 712 -6.26 -28.33 -1.69
C GLN A 712 -6.96 -27.22 -0.91
N MET A 713 -8.11 -26.80 -1.44
CA MET A 713 -9.03 -25.92 -0.74
C MET A 713 -9.70 -26.68 0.41
N ASN A 714 -10.33 -25.98 1.35
CA ASN A 714 -11.13 -26.55 2.42
C ASN A 714 -12.27 -27.46 1.92
N SER A 715 -12.72 -27.24 0.68
CA SER A 715 -13.72 -28.09 0.01
C SER A 715 -13.17 -29.45 -0.47
N GLY A 716 -11.87 -29.70 -0.30
CA GLY A 716 -11.16 -30.86 -0.86
C GLY A 716 -10.81 -30.71 -2.35
N ARG A 717 -11.16 -29.57 -2.97
CA ARG A 717 -10.77 -29.29 -4.36
C ARG A 717 -9.29 -28.97 -4.42
N GLY A 718 -8.51 -29.86 -5.05
CA GLY A 718 -7.10 -29.64 -5.29
C GLY A 718 -6.80 -28.50 -6.27
N PHE A 719 -5.58 -27.93 -6.17
CA PHE A 719 -5.07 -26.88 -7.04
C PHE A 719 -3.58 -27.07 -7.32
N ALA A 720 -3.16 -26.65 -8.52
CA ALA A 720 -1.75 -26.61 -8.92
C ALA A 720 -1.09 -25.30 -8.48
N GLY A 721 0.24 -25.33 -8.36
CA GLY A 721 1.05 -24.16 -8.06
C GLY A 721 1.22 -23.23 -9.27
N THR A 722 1.54 -21.97 -8.99
CA THR A 722 1.88 -20.93 -9.98
C THR A 722 3.40 -20.74 -10.01
N SER A 723 4.00 -20.67 -11.20
CA SER A 723 5.44 -20.49 -11.37
C SER A 723 5.88 -19.03 -11.19
N GLY A 724 7.08 -18.79 -10.66
CA GLY A 724 7.71 -17.46 -10.62
C GLY A 724 7.03 -16.40 -9.72
N VAL A 725 6.45 -16.80 -8.59
CA VAL A 725 5.75 -15.94 -7.63
C VAL A 725 6.37 -15.98 -6.23
N HIS A 726 6.32 -14.86 -5.52
CA HIS A 726 6.61 -14.81 -4.08
C HIS A 726 5.47 -15.47 -3.31
N THR A 727 5.81 -16.18 -2.24
CA THR A 727 4.85 -16.93 -1.44
C THR A 727 5.10 -16.76 0.06
N HIS A 728 4.03 -17.00 0.81
CA HIS A 728 4.04 -17.03 2.27
C HIS A 728 4.48 -15.71 2.88
N MET A 729 5.62 -15.68 3.57
CA MET A 729 6.04 -14.54 4.38
C MET A 729 6.58 -13.37 3.55
N THR A 730 6.51 -13.45 2.22
CA THR A 730 6.90 -12.40 1.29
C THR A 730 5.89 -12.22 0.15
N ASN A 731 5.72 -10.98 -0.28
CA ASN A 731 4.91 -10.57 -1.43
C ASN A 731 5.49 -9.30 -2.08
N SER A 732 6.82 -9.15 -2.02
CA SER A 732 7.54 -8.06 -2.68
C SER A 732 7.52 -8.22 -4.19
N ARG A 733 7.64 -7.11 -4.93
CA ARG A 733 7.86 -7.14 -6.37
C ARG A 733 9.33 -7.41 -6.68
N LEU A 734 9.55 -8.05 -7.82
CA LEU A 734 10.87 -8.11 -8.43
C LEU A 734 11.29 -6.72 -8.89
N THR A 735 12.58 -6.45 -8.81
CA THR A 735 13.16 -5.22 -9.38
C THR A 735 13.06 -5.29 -10.90
N ASP A 736 12.53 -4.23 -11.52
CA ASP A 736 12.58 -4.10 -12.97
C ASP A 736 14.05 -4.17 -13.45
N PRO A 737 14.37 -4.97 -14.48
CA PRO A 737 15.73 -5.09 -15.01
C PRO A 737 16.37 -3.74 -15.38
N GLU A 738 15.63 -2.81 -15.96
CA GLU A 738 16.15 -1.50 -16.37
C GLU A 738 16.47 -0.65 -15.13
N VAL A 739 15.61 -0.70 -14.10
CA VAL A 739 15.87 -0.02 -12.82
C VAL A 739 17.10 -0.63 -12.13
N LEU A 740 17.23 -1.96 -12.13
CA LEU A 740 18.40 -2.65 -11.57
C LEU A 740 19.70 -2.16 -12.22
N GLU A 741 19.77 -2.18 -13.55
CA GLU A 741 20.98 -1.81 -14.30
C GLU A 741 21.27 -0.30 -14.29
N LEU A 742 20.23 0.53 -14.17
CA LEU A 742 20.38 1.98 -14.03
C LEU A 742 20.91 2.37 -12.66
N ARG A 743 20.45 1.70 -11.59
CA ARG A 743 20.75 2.06 -10.21
C ARG A 743 22.02 1.42 -9.65
N PHE A 744 22.40 0.27 -10.17
CA PHE A 744 23.51 -0.52 -9.67
C PHE A 744 24.45 -0.88 -10.82
N PRO A 745 25.79 -0.86 -10.62
CA PRO A 745 26.75 -1.22 -11.64
C PRO A 745 26.80 -2.74 -11.84
N VAL A 746 25.71 -3.30 -12.35
CA VAL A 746 25.50 -4.70 -12.69
C VAL A 746 24.78 -4.80 -14.03
N LEU A 747 24.85 -5.97 -14.66
CA LEU A 747 24.08 -6.33 -15.85
C LEU A 747 23.30 -7.62 -15.55
N LEU A 748 22.00 -7.62 -15.83
CA LEU A 748 21.16 -8.81 -15.79
C LEU A 748 21.33 -9.59 -17.09
N GLU A 749 22.11 -10.66 -17.07
CA GLU A 749 22.38 -11.44 -18.28
C GLU A 749 21.26 -12.43 -18.63
N ASP A 750 20.56 -12.94 -17.62
CA ASP A 750 19.55 -13.97 -17.77
C ASP A 750 18.60 -13.95 -16.57
N PHE A 751 17.30 -14.03 -16.83
CA PHE A 751 16.28 -14.29 -15.82
C PHE A 751 15.08 -15.01 -16.45
N HIS A 752 14.84 -16.27 -16.07
CA HIS A 752 13.76 -17.08 -16.64
C HIS A 752 13.16 -18.06 -15.63
N ILE A 753 11.96 -18.53 -15.94
CA ILE A 753 11.30 -19.64 -15.25
C ILE A 753 11.93 -20.96 -15.72
N ARG A 754 12.29 -21.82 -14.77
CA ARG A 754 12.86 -23.15 -15.02
C ARG A 754 11.73 -24.14 -15.29
N GLU A 755 11.25 -24.20 -16.52
CA GLU A 755 10.12 -25.06 -16.89
C GLU A 755 10.28 -26.50 -16.41
N ASN A 756 9.20 -27.05 -15.86
CA ASN A 756 9.08 -28.42 -15.33
C ASN A 756 9.90 -28.73 -14.07
N SER A 757 10.45 -27.73 -13.37
CA SER A 757 11.20 -27.91 -12.12
C SER A 757 10.33 -28.08 -10.86
N GLY A 758 9.04 -27.77 -10.90
CA GLY A 758 8.12 -27.94 -9.76
C GLY A 758 7.82 -29.40 -9.43
N GLY A 759 7.63 -29.71 -8.14
CA GLY A 759 7.29 -31.05 -7.66
C GLY A 759 6.04 -31.63 -8.35
N LYS A 760 6.06 -32.93 -8.64
CA LYS A 760 5.03 -33.61 -9.46
C LYS A 760 3.99 -34.30 -8.60
N GLY A 761 2.74 -34.30 -9.03
CA GLY A 761 1.66 -35.05 -8.37
C GLY A 761 0.44 -35.10 -9.25
N LYS A 762 -0.72 -35.42 -8.65
CA LYS A 762 -2.02 -35.15 -9.27
C LYS A 762 -2.18 -33.65 -9.55
N TRP A 763 -1.68 -32.82 -8.64
CA TRP A 763 -1.52 -31.39 -8.83
C TRP A 763 -0.04 -31.03 -8.73
N ASN A 764 0.49 -30.48 -9.82
CA ASN A 764 1.89 -30.08 -9.89
C ASN A 764 2.11 -28.76 -9.17
N ALA A 765 3.28 -28.63 -8.54
CA ALA A 765 3.74 -27.39 -7.97
C ALA A 765 4.21 -26.42 -9.08
N GLY A 766 4.33 -25.13 -8.74
CA GLY A 766 4.88 -24.13 -9.65
C GLY A 766 6.38 -24.31 -9.87
N ASP A 767 6.85 -23.89 -11.03
CA ASP A 767 8.27 -23.94 -11.40
C ASP A 767 9.07 -22.79 -10.76
N GLY A 768 10.35 -23.06 -10.47
CA GLY A 768 11.28 -22.08 -9.93
C GLY A 768 11.88 -21.16 -10.98
N THR A 769 12.85 -20.34 -10.56
CA THR A 769 13.52 -19.35 -11.41
C THR A 769 15.03 -19.54 -11.41
N LYS A 770 15.68 -19.00 -12.44
CA LYS A 770 17.12 -18.88 -12.52
C LYS A 770 17.49 -17.47 -12.94
N ARG A 771 18.44 -16.85 -12.23
CA ARG A 771 18.88 -15.47 -12.47
C ARG A 771 20.40 -15.38 -12.51
N THR A 772 20.93 -14.66 -13.50
CA THR A 772 22.37 -14.40 -13.65
C THR A 772 22.64 -12.90 -13.68
N ILE A 773 23.41 -12.41 -12.71
CA ILE A 773 23.76 -10.99 -12.58
C ILE A 773 25.28 -10.86 -12.66
N ARG A 774 25.78 -10.13 -13.67
CA ARG A 774 27.20 -9.82 -13.82
C ARG A 774 27.53 -8.46 -13.21
N PHE A 775 28.63 -8.39 -12.48
CA PHE A 775 29.06 -7.19 -11.77
C PHE A 775 30.00 -6.37 -12.65
N LEU A 776 29.81 -5.05 -12.67
CA LEU A 776 30.64 -4.11 -13.43
C LEU A 776 31.70 -3.44 -12.56
N GLU A 777 31.55 -3.54 -11.24
CA GLU A 777 32.49 -3.05 -10.25
C GLU A 777 32.72 -4.07 -9.14
N LYS A 778 33.74 -3.84 -8.29
CA LYS A 778 33.99 -4.67 -7.13
C LYS A 778 32.90 -4.48 -6.08
N MET A 779 32.29 -5.59 -5.65
CA MET A 779 31.25 -5.61 -4.63
C MET A 779 31.43 -6.77 -3.66
N GLU A 780 31.01 -6.57 -2.42
CA GLU A 780 30.70 -7.65 -1.50
C GLU A 780 29.32 -8.21 -1.86
N CYS A 781 29.18 -9.52 -1.85
CA CYS A 781 27.93 -10.21 -2.16
C CYS A 781 27.67 -11.24 -1.07
N ALA A 782 26.43 -11.29 -0.58
CA ALA A 782 25.98 -12.27 0.39
C ALA A 782 24.69 -12.94 -0.08
N ILE A 783 24.57 -14.22 0.24
CA ILE A 783 23.37 -15.01 0.03
C ILE A 783 22.91 -15.52 1.38
N LEU A 784 21.60 -15.39 1.63
CA LEU A 784 20.92 -15.97 2.77
C LEU A 784 19.74 -16.76 2.22
N SER A 785 19.82 -18.08 2.31
CA SER A 785 18.89 -19.01 1.67
C SER A 785 18.83 -20.37 2.38
N SER A 786 17.81 -21.16 2.05
CA SER A 786 17.58 -22.52 2.55
C SER A 786 17.35 -23.51 1.40
N HIS A 787 17.08 -24.78 1.72
CA HIS A 787 16.82 -25.84 0.73
C HIS A 787 17.95 -26.03 -0.30
N ARG A 788 19.19 -26.07 0.19
CA ARG A 788 20.40 -26.39 -0.59
C ARG A 788 20.83 -27.84 -0.43
N ASN A 789 20.47 -28.48 0.68
CA ASN A 789 20.76 -29.90 0.93
C ASN A 789 19.50 -30.77 1.06
N ARG A 790 18.31 -30.17 1.16
CA ARG A 790 17.02 -30.88 1.28
C ARG A 790 15.96 -30.21 0.38
N PRO A 791 15.28 -30.96 -0.50
CA PRO A 791 14.21 -30.39 -1.30
C PRO A 791 12.97 -30.08 -0.44
N PRO A 792 12.17 -29.05 -0.80
CA PRO A 792 10.82 -28.89 -0.27
C PRO A 792 9.96 -30.13 -0.57
N GLN A 793 9.30 -30.65 0.46
CA GLN A 793 8.60 -31.93 0.39
C GLN A 793 7.20 -31.82 -0.24
N GLY A 794 6.82 -32.85 -1.01
CA GLY A 794 5.45 -33.04 -1.46
C GLY A 794 4.52 -33.46 -0.32
N LEU A 795 3.21 -33.45 -0.58
CA LEU A 795 2.18 -33.85 0.39
C LEU A 795 1.17 -34.82 -0.24
N ASP A 796 0.61 -35.70 0.58
CA ASP A 796 -0.41 -36.69 0.18
C ASP A 796 0.00 -37.56 -1.03
N GLY A 797 1.25 -37.99 -1.07
CA GLY A 797 1.81 -38.78 -2.18
C GLY A 797 2.29 -37.96 -3.38
N GLY A 798 2.18 -36.63 -3.34
CA GLY A 798 2.90 -35.74 -4.25
C GLY A 798 4.42 -35.83 -4.04
N GLY A 799 5.18 -35.68 -5.12
CA GLY A 799 6.63 -35.70 -5.13
C GLY A 799 7.25 -34.38 -4.67
N ASP A 800 8.46 -34.49 -4.11
CA ASP A 800 9.28 -33.37 -3.67
C ASP A 800 9.66 -32.45 -4.84
N GLY A 801 9.96 -31.20 -4.51
CA GLY A 801 10.58 -30.26 -5.42
C GLY A 801 12.09 -30.49 -5.57
N GLU A 802 12.78 -29.47 -6.07
CA GLU A 802 14.22 -29.46 -6.30
C GLU A 802 14.93 -28.55 -5.30
N VAL A 803 16.19 -28.88 -5.00
CA VAL A 803 17.08 -28.01 -4.22
C VAL A 803 17.55 -26.81 -5.06
N GLY A 804 17.76 -25.68 -4.38
CA GLY A 804 18.33 -24.48 -4.98
C GLY A 804 19.87 -24.53 -5.00
N SER A 805 20.49 -23.58 -5.70
CA SER A 805 21.95 -23.39 -5.66
C SER A 805 22.34 -21.95 -5.98
N THR A 806 23.48 -21.52 -5.44
CA THR A 806 24.07 -20.21 -5.75
C THR A 806 25.52 -20.42 -6.18
N LYS A 807 25.87 -19.89 -7.35
CA LYS A 807 27.20 -20.05 -7.95
C LYS A 807 27.78 -18.70 -8.30
N VAL A 808 29.09 -18.57 -8.20
CA VAL A 808 29.83 -17.43 -8.75
C VAL A 808 30.62 -17.89 -9.96
N ARG A 809 30.33 -17.31 -11.12
CA ARG A 809 31.15 -17.44 -12.31
C ARG A 809 32.20 -16.34 -12.31
N ARG A 810 33.46 -16.73 -12.16
CA ARG A 810 34.62 -15.84 -12.23
C ARG A 810 34.88 -15.41 -13.66
N LYS A 811 35.57 -14.28 -13.81
CA LYS A 811 35.98 -13.73 -15.12
C LYS A 811 36.78 -14.72 -15.99
N ASP A 812 37.56 -15.62 -15.38
CA ASP A 812 38.32 -16.65 -16.09
C ASP A 812 37.48 -17.90 -16.46
N GLY A 813 36.19 -17.91 -16.10
CA GLY A 813 35.26 -19.01 -16.33
C GLY A 813 35.17 -20.02 -15.19
N THR A 814 35.98 -19.93 -14.14
CA THR A 814 35.83 -20.81 -12.96
C THR A 814 34.48 -20.59 -12.26
N ILE A 815 33.96 -21.66 -11.64
CA ILE A 815 32.68 -21.67 -10.93
C ILE A 815 32.91 -22.00 -9.47
N ASP A 816 32.64 -21.04 -8.58
CA ASP A 816 32.60 -21.28 -7.14
C ASP A 816 31.16 -21.59 -6.71
N MET A 817 30.98 -22.61 -5.88
CA MET A 817 29.68 -22.90 -5.26
C MET A 817 29.62 -22.22 -3.90
N LEU A 818 28.59 -21.40 -3.67
CA LEU A 818 28.33 -20.80 -2.37
C LEU A 818 27.49 -21.73 -1.50
N LYS A 819 27.69 -21.65 -0.18
CA LYS A 819 26.82 -22.29 0.81
C LYS A 819 25.46 -21.58 0.87
N ALA A 820 24.51 -22.18 1.60
CA ALA A 820 23.16 -21.65 1.78
C ALA A 820 23.15 -20.25 2.42
N CYS A 821 24.04 -20.04 3.41
CA CYS A 821 24.38 -18.74 3.98
C CYS A 821 25.88 -18.52 3.79
N ASP A 822 26.23 -17.60 2.89
CA ASP A 822 27.63 -17.38 2.49
C ASP A 822 27.87 -15.95 2.03
N GLN A 823 29.13 -15.56 2.04
CA GLN A 823 29.56 -14.24 1.58
C GLN A 823 30.84 -14.34 0.77
N THR A 824 30.95 -13.49 -0.25
CA THR A 824 32.11 -13.47 -1.15
C THR A 824 32.33 -12.07 -1.71
N VAL A 825 33.46 -11.89 -2.37
CA VAL A 825 33.78 -10.66 -3.09
C VAL A 825 33.75 -10.96 -4.58
N LEU A 826 33.02 -10.13 -5.31
CA LEU A 826 32.89 -10.20 -6.76
C LEU A 826 33.74 -9.10 -7.37
N GLN A 827 34.54 -9.46 -8.38
CA GLN A 827 35.28 -8.51 -9.19
C GLN A 827 34.45 -8.05 -10.38
N ALA A 828 34.83 -6.94 -11.00
CA ALA A 828 34.27 -6.54 -12.28
C ALA A 828 34.45 -7.66 -13.34
N GLY A 829 33.33 -8.12 -13.89
CA GLY A 829 33.25 -9.24 -14.83
C GLY A 829 32.81 -10.58 -14.21
N ASP A 830 32.85 -10.72 -12.87
CA ASP A 830 32.28 -11.88 -12.19
C ASP A 830 30.74 -11.84 -12.25
N ALA A 831 30.08 -13.00 -12.17
CA ALA A 831 28.63 -13.08 -12.15
C ALA A 831 28.10 -14.04 -11.08
N VAL A 832 26.99 -13.67 -10.44
CA VAL A 832 26.23 -14.56 -9.54
C VAL A 832 25.13 -15.23 -10.33
N ILE A 833 25.04 -16.55 -10.22
CA ILE A 833 23.99 -17.38 -10.80
C ILE A 833 23.19 -17.98 -9.64
N LEU A 834 21.95 -17.57 -9.50
CA LEU A 834 21.02 -18.05 -8.48
C LEU A 834 19.96 -18.94 -9.13
N THR A 835 19.85 -20.17 -8.64
CA THR A 835 18.80 -21.13 -8.98
C THR A 835 17.93 -21.33 -7.74
N THR A 836 16.65 -20.99 -7.81
CA THR A 836 15.76 -21.12 -6.64
C THR A 836 15.30 -22.58 -6.45
N PRO A 837 15.11 -23.03 -5.19
CA PRO A 837 14.51 -24.33 -4.90
C PRO A 837 13.03 -24.30 -5.31
N THR A 838 12.45 -25.46 -5.62
CA THR A 838 11.06 -25.53 -6.07
C THR A 838 10.16 -26.19 -5.03
N PRO A 839 8.88 -25.81 -4.97
CA PRO A 839 7.92 -26.39 -4.04
C PRO A 839 7.54 -27.84 -4.40
N GLY A 840 6.95 -28.54 -3.41
CA GLY A 840 6.44 -29.91 -3.57
C GLY A 840 5.08 -30.00 -4.26
N GLY A 841 4.81 -31.14 -4.91
CA GLY A 841 3.52 -31.47 -5.52
C GLY A 841 2.50 -32.01 -4.50
N PHE A 842 1.24 -32.17 -4.93
CA PHE A 842 0.15 -32.67 -4.08
C PHE A 842 -0.60 -33.83 -4.74
N GLY A 843 -0.87 -34.88 -3.97
CA GLY A 843 -1.62 -36.07 -4.41
C GLY A 843 -0.77 -37.04 -5.23
N GLY A 844 -0.92 -38.34 -4.97
CA GLY A 844 -0.31 -39.40 -5.81
C GLY A 844 -0.83 -39.42 -7.24
N GLN A 845 0.04 -39.80 -8.19
CA GLN A 845 -0.30 -39.97 -9.61
C GLN A 845 -1.03 -41.28 -9.91
#